data_AF-A0AA43EEG9-F1
#
_entry.id   AF-A0AA43EEG9-F1
#
_cell.length_a   1.000
_cell.length_b   1.000
_cell.length_c   1.000
_cell.angle_alpha   90.00
_cell.angle_beta   90.00
_cell.angle_gamma   90.00
#
_symmetry.space_group_name_H-M   'P 1'
#
loop_
_entity.id
_entity.type
_entity.pdbx_description
1 polymer ?
#
loop_
_entity_poly.entity_id
_entity_poly.type
_entity_poly.pdbx_seq_one_letter_code
_entity_poly.pdbx_strand_id
1 'polypeptide(L)'
;MKKTAWLLVAALLLPAAALARRPSPPPLPTRSSAPPLAPYTSDRSPDLPPFRPAAASTTYLYTATFDGPGGCTSQGWTAVDMTAQTGEYFHVDDYAGLFFGPLAGSKSLWCGARPASTGPLCSYQTLPGYGNNWVQAWCTKTCIPVSGDLDVSFQMRLDTEPSYDAVLLHYTTDCNNDAGWVHLDGGIQVWDGTESLSINQAYDVGGASSVRVRLSFWSDGAWSDEDGLWDTEGAVHIDSLDVEGLALEDFEDEAVGATSSDDWISCNSAYGLFASLVSGAGVLQNQGDGCTLDVSCMWAFFVGSTSDYSCAGFPSQKTIPYVNAAGQYFHNEIWSPPIDLSQSGSTLILEYLQYNDFPGEALVFPTWSVRPIVEGCPRPWIDPIVYFYYPSGWTRQIEFIAPFVNTGTATEMQVSLGAVDMCRVWCGTFGSGQCHSHAPLYDNVKVYRVDSNGPQWSIRDIDQFQDAFEEIVGPGAGRARADMANDIAPGNHVNSIIPGDSSVVTVYDLTHGMGLDAGAGGPAVYCYVSVFPQGQSAKVGAGLTQNSTRWPVVGSWTDGKGTPWTCVRLDSCRVNGDPAPDRYCVDLNDNLFESGDTIFFFYSAKNAIGQETVAFGSNLALASDDRNQAAADPSEFTILPAGGVANGGDILYVDGMDGRGAQPYWETAFAAMHIGRQIDRYDIRGPTSQVSNRPAGRVKDISQLVPSYRIILWDCGDLPTTLGDGSGFPEKTNDYRLINLFLANLTPNGGMYLCGDDVPSQLSGYSGGDAMTFRGTYLPFNLTTGNHWPSYGISPVGSAVAGAWGGGGASDPTFVIHGSCPLLNDFDVMAPQGTTVNEITYGAGTAASANGALLRNIVGNARVTMSGFSFIYVRDDDNDGVSDRADLLYDILSQFGAVGAPTPASGAPRVTRLDANVPNPFNPQTSIAFSLAQRGATTLAVYDVAGRLVRTLLDETREAGAHTVTWDGRAQSGARVASGVYFYKLVTGGVARTRKMVLLK
;
A
#
# COMPACT_ATOMS: atom_id res chain seq x y z
N MET A 1 74.45 -3.25 24.05
CA MET A 1 75.11 -4.27 24.92
C MET A 1 74.07 -5.33 25.31
N LYS A 2 74.49 -6.55 25.68
CA LYS A 2 73.90 -7.51 26.67
C LYS A 2 72.41 -7.33 27.06
N LYS A 3 71.50 -8.33 27.03
CA LYS A 3 71.52 -9.81 26.80
C LYS A 3 70.17 -10.24 26.13
N THR A 4 70.06 -11.26 25.27
CA THR A 4 69.96 -12.74 25.51
C THR A 4 68.73 -13.12 26.38
N ALA A 5 67.88 -14.12 26.09
CA ALA A 5 67.94 -15.37 25.27
C ALA A 5 66.49 -15.77 24.81
N TRP A 6 66.06 -16.91 24.20
CA TRP A 6 66.54 -18.07 23.37
C TRP A 6 65.31 -19.02 23.14
N LEU A 7 65.20 -20.02 22.23
CA LEU A 7 65.83 -20.42 20.94
C LEU A 7 64.95 -21.57 20.31
N LEU A 8 65.34 -22.15 19.15
CA LEU A 8 64.75 -23.33 18.42
C LEU A 8 63.41 -23.06 17.70
N VAL A 9 63.18 -23.31 16.39
CA VAL A 9 63.96 -23.80 15.22
C VAL A 9 64.12 -25.32 14.97
N ALA A 10 63.30 -25.85 14.03
CA ALA A 10 63.59 -26.96 13.09
C ALA A 10 62.72 -26.73 11.82
N ALA A 11 63.21 -26.50 10.59
CA ALA A 11 64.15 -27.22 9.70
C ALA A 11 63.44 -28.32 8.87
N LEU A 12 63.03 -28.09 7.60
CA LEU A 12 63.79 -27.90 6.33
C LEU A 12 64.32 -29.17 5.67
N LEU A 13 63.93 -29.40 4.40
CA LEU A 13 64.84 -29.74 3.28
C LEU A 13 64.13 -29.57 1.90
N LEU A 14 64.91 -29.61 0.81
CA LEU A 14 64.57 -29.19 -0.56
C LEU A 14 65.06 -30.27 -1.57
N PRO A 15 64.54 -30.35 -2.83
CA PRO A 15 65.15 -29.55 -3.93
C PRO A 15 64.28 -29.20 -5.18
N ALA A 16 64.66 -28.09 -5.85
CA ALA A 16 64.75 -27.82 -7.31
C ALA A 16 63.63 -28.22 -8.33
N ALA A 17 63.34 -27.45 -9.40
CA ALA A 17 63.70 -26.07 -9.81
C ALA A 17 62.90 -25.63 -11.08
N ALA A 18 62.99 -24.33 -11.43
CA ALA A 18 62.44 -23.64 -12.63
C ALA A 18 60.90 -23.38 -12.63
N LEU A 19 60.36 -22.29 -13.22
CA LEU A 19 60.98 -21.15 -13.94
C LEU A 19 60.38 -19.79 -13.49
N ALA A 20 61.10 -18.70 -13.74
CA ALA A 20 60.94 -17.40 -13.07
C ALA A 20 59.79 -16.46 -13.52
N ARG A 21 59.40 -15.55 -12.61
CA ARG A 21 59.22 -14.10 -12.88
C ARG A 21 59.62 -13.25 -11.65
N ARG A 22 59.87 -11.95 -11.86
CA ARG A 22 60.39 -10.94 -10.89
C ARG A 22 59.52 -9.65 -10.97
N PRO A 23 59.89 -8.49 -10.37
CA PRO A 23 59.78 -8.14 -8.95
C PRO A 23 58.98 -6.84 -8.72
N SER A 24 58.71 -6.48 -7.46
CA SER A 24 57.95 -5.26 -7.08
C SER A 24 58.78 -3.96 -7.17
N PRO A 25 58.18 -2.85 -7.67
CA PRO A 25 58.63 -1.48 -7.41
C PRO A 25 57.56 -0.69 -6.60
N PRO A 26 57.56 0.66 -6.55
CA PRO A 26 57.88 1.47 -5.36
C PRO A 26 56.63 2.04 -4.62
N PRO A 27 56.78 2.68 -3.44
CA PRO A 27 55.64 3.20 -2.68
C PRO A 27 54.86 4.32 -3.40
N LEU A 28 53.55 4.36 -3.17
CA LEU A 28 52.63 5.32 -3.77
C LEU A 28 52.81 6.74 -3.19
N PRO A 29 52.72 7.80 -4.02
CA PRO A 29 52.82 9.18 -3.55
C PRO A 29 51.53 9.67 -2.89
N THR A 30 51.67 10.50 -1.86
CA THR A 30 50.56 11.23 -1.21
C THR A 30 49.90 12.19 -2.21
N ARG A 31 48.62 11.99 -2.53
CA ARG A 31 47.88 12.85 -3.47
C ARG A 31 47.14 13.94 -2.71
N SER A 32 47.55 15.19 -2.90
CA SER A 32 46.86 16.38 -2.39
C SER A 32 45.50 16.57 -3.08
N SER A 33 44.49 16.93 -2.28
CA SER A 33 43.29 17.70 -2.64
C SER A 33 42.98 17.83 -4.15
N ALA A 34 42.26 16.86 -4.71
CA ALA A 34 41.36 17.12 -5.83
C ALA A 34 40.04 17.67 -5.27
N PRO A 35 39.29 18.51 -6.00
CA PRO A 35 37.95 18.93 -5.57
C PRO A 35 37.00 17.73 -5.50
N PRO A 36 35.91 17.80 -4.71
CA PRO A 36 34.90 16.75 -4.68
C PRO A 36 34.36 16.49 -6.09
N LEU A 37 34.15 15.21 -6.41
CA LEU A 37 33.43 14.82 -7.62
C LEU A 37 32.00 15.34 -7.49
N ALA A 38 31.52 16.05 -8.51
CA ALA A 38 30.13 16.48 -8.56
C ALA A 38 29.21 15.24 -8.58
N PRO A 39 28.04 15.27 -7.88
CA PRO A 39 27.10 14.17 -7.91
C PRO A 39 26.65 13.88 -9.35
N TYR A 40 26.47 12.59 -9.65
CA TYR A 40 26.35 12.09 -11.02
C TYR A 40 24.91 12.22 -11.54
N THR A 41 24.48 13.45 -11.81
CA THR A 41 23.10 13.78 -12.20
C THR A 41 22.76 13.35 -13.64
N SER A 42 22.60 12.04 -13.87
CA SER A 42 21.75 11.49 -14.95
C SER A 42 21.61 9.96 -14.83
N ASP A 43 20.83 9.50 -13.86
CA ASP A 43 19.95 8.35 -14.10
C ASP A 43 18.54 8.73 -13.64
N ARG A 44 17.51 8.03 -14.14
CA ARG A 44 16.11 8.42 -13.90
C ARG A 44 15.60 7.89 -12.56
N SER A 45 15.55 8.80 -11.59
CA SER A 45 14.56 8.83 -10.50
C SER A 45 14.49 7.60 -9.58
N PRO A 46 15.06 7.70 -8.37
CA PRO A 46 14.47 7.08 -7.17
C PRO A 46 13.13 7.75 -6.82
N ASP A 47 12.92 9.00 -7.26
CA ASP A 47 11.65 9.70 -7.12
C ASP A 47 10.61 9.05 -8.05
N LEU A 48 9.60 8.38 -7.47
CA LEU A 48 8.26 8.51 -8.04
C LEU A 48 7.96 10.02 -8.11
N PRO A 49 7.57 10.58 -9.27
CA PRO A 49 7.24 11.99 -9.33
C PRO A 49 6.12 12.27 -8.32
N PRO A 50 6.20 13.37 -7.56
CA PRO A 50 5.21 13.68 -6.52
C PRO A 50 3.81 13.83 -7.15
N PHE A 51 2.75 13.63 -6.36
CA PHE A 51 1.37 13.94 -6.73
C PHE A 51 1.24 15.42 -7.12
N ARG A 52 1.50 15.71 -8.39
CA ARG A 52 1.63 17.06 -8.94
C ARG A 52 1.42 17.05 -10.44
N PRO A 53 0.74 18.10 -10.89
CA PRO A 53 1.16 18.84 -12.05
C PRO A 53 1.19 20.36 -11.75
N ALA A 54 1.31 21.17 -12.81
CA ALA A 54 1.05 22.61 -12.86
C ALA A 54 1.12 23.41 -11.53
N ALA A 55 2.34 23.79 -11.15
CA ALA A 55 2.63 24.90 -10.23
C ALA A 55 2.01 24.84 -8.81
N ALA A 56 1.50 23.69 -8.36
CA ALA A 56 1.12 23.50 -6.96
C ALA A 56 2.30 23.84 -6.02
N SER A 57 2.14 24.82 -5.14
CA SER A 57 3.11 25.07 -4.07
C SER A 57 2.83 24.08 -2.92
N THR A 58 3.89 23.58 -2.28
CA THR A 58 3.76 22.72 -1.09
C THR A 58 4.21 23.54 0.10
N THR A 59 3.28 23.75 1.02
CA THR A 59 3.42 24.62 2.17
C THR A 59 3.44 23.74 3.41
N TYR A 60 4.64 23.39 3.88
CA TYR A 60 4.79 22.64 5.13
C TYR A 60 4.32 23.49 6.32
N LEU A 61 3.23 23.06 6.95
CA LEU A 61 2.73 23.64 8.19
C LEU A 61 3.56 23.14 9.38
N TYR A 62 3.94 21.86 9.33
CA TYR A 62 4.69 21.18 10.38
C TYR A 62 5.58 20.07 9.82
N THR A 63 6.73 19.85 10.46
CA THR A 63 7.65 18.73 10.18
C THR A 63 8.35 18.29 11.47
N ALA A 64 8.32 17.00 11.76
CA ALA A 64 8.99 16.37 12.90
C ALA A 64 9.70 15.08 12.46
N THR A 65 11.03 15.10 12.49
CA THR A 65 11.91 13.95 12.20
C THR A 65 12.52 13.35 13.48
N PHE A 66 12.10 13.83 14.65
CA PHE A 66 12.49 13.37 15.98
C PHE A 66 13.99 13.24 16.31
N ASP A 67 14.90 13.65 15.42
CA ASP A 67 16.37 13.59 15.54
C ASP A 67 17.00 14.36 16.73
N GLY A 68 16.17 15.01 17.54
CA GLY A 68 16.61 15.83 18.65
C GLY A 68 17.05 14.99 19.85
N PRO A 69 18.24 15.21 20.43
CA PRO A 69 18.59 14.70 21.75
C PRO A 69 17.79 15.45 22.85
N GLY A 70 16.50 15.12 22.97
CA GLY A 70 15.54 15.81 23.84
C GLY A 70 14.40 14.94 24.41
N GLY A 71 14.30 13.66 24.04
CA GLY A 71 13.25 12.77 24.51
C GLY A 71 11.87 13.10 23.93
N CYS A 72 10.81 12.59 24.56
CA CYS A 72 9.41 12.73 24.14
C CYS A 72 9.00 14.17 23.78
N THR A 73 9.46 15.16 24.55
CA THR A 73 9.14 16.58 24.37
C THR A 73 9.93 17.27 23.25
N SER A 74 10.79 16.55 22.54
CA SER A 74 11.45 17.08 21.34
C SER A 74 10.42 17.49 20.29
N GLN A 75 10.65 18.63 19.65
CA GLN A 75 9.72 19.27 18.69
C GLN A 75 8.32 19.59 19.25
N GLY A 76 8.06 19.41 20.55
CA GLY A 76 6.81 19.81 21.23
C GLY A 76 5.73 18.72 21.29
N TRP A 77 6.04 17.48 20.92
CA TRP A 77 5.10 16.36 21.06
C TRP A 77 4.88 15.96 22.52
N THR A 78 3.71 15.39 22.82
CA THR A 78 3.33 14.92 24.15
C THR A 78 2.87 13.47 24.06
N ALA A 79 3.49 12.56 24.82
CA ALA A 79 2.97 11.22 25.00
C ALA A 79 1.75 11.25 25.93
N VAL A 80 0.70 10.52 25.57
CA VAL A 80 -0.55 10.39 26.32
C VAL A 80 -0.87 8.91 26.53
N ASP A 81 -1.26 8.58 27.76
CA ASP A 81 -1.80 7.26 28.11
C ASP A 81 -3.33 7.38 28.04
N MET A 82 -3.93 6.74 27.04
CA MET A 82 -5.38 6.78 26.83
C MET A 82 -6.13 5.81 27.75
N THR A 83 -5.41 4.95 28.48
CA THR A 83 -5.96 4.17 29.60
C THR A 83 -5.96 4.97 30.90
N ALA A 84 -5.19 6.06 30.98
CA ALA A 84 -5.22 7.00 32.08
C ALA A 84 -6.37 7.99 31.89
N GLN A 85 -7.27 8.05 32.87
CA GLN A 85 -8.44 8.92 32.81
C GLN A 85 -8.02 10.40 32.76
N THR A 86 -8.54 11.16 31.79
CA THR A 86 -8.40 12.62 31.72
C THR A 86 -9.33 13.35 32.70
N GLY A 87 -10.33 12.65 33.25
CA GLY A 87 -11.23 13.11 34.30
C GLY A 87 -11.98 11.95 34.96
N GLU A 88 -12.37 12.14 36.22
CA GLU A 88 -13.27 11.25 36.96
C GLU A 88 -14.72 11.65 36.61
N TYR A 89 -15.44 10.81 35.86
CA TYR A 89 -16.80 11.12 35.39
C TYR A 89 -17.90 10.33 36.11
N PHE A 90 -17.55 9.24 36.82
CA PHE A 90 -18.42 8.71 37.89
C PHE A 90 -18.35 9.65 39.11
N HIS A 91 -19.48 10.26 39.46
CA HIS A 91 -19.63 11.12 40.64
C HIS A 91 -21.06 11.13 41.18
N VAL A 92 -21.22 11.46 42.47
CA VAL A 92 -22.54 11.68 43.07
C VAL A 92 -23.09 13.04 42.66
N ASP A 93 -24.37 13.12 42.28
CA ASP A 93 -24.97 14.35 41.77
C ASP A 93 -26.49 14.49 42.09
N ASP A 94 -27.01 15.73 42.21
CA ASP A 94 -28.40 16.10 42.54
C ASP A 94 -29.31 16.38 41.34
N TYR A 95 -28.74 16.32 40.13
CA TYR A 95 -29.33 16.59 38.82
C TYR A 95 -29.96 17.98 38.68
N ALA A 96 -29.48 18.97 39.44
CA ALA A 96 -30.03 20.33 39.47
C ALA A 96 -29.87 21.07 38.14
N GLY A 97 -30.87 20.92 37.26
CA GLY A 97 -30.95 21.58 35.96
C GLY A 97 -30.97 20.65 34.75
N LEU A 98 -30.94 19.33 34.96
CA LEU A 98 -31.11 18.32 33.91
C LEU A 98 -32.61 18.02 33.69
N PHE A 99 -32.92 17.26 32.63
CA PHE A 99 -34.27 16.77 32.30
C PHE A 99 -34.66 15.56 33.18
N PHE A 100 -33.72 14.66 33.43
CA PHE A 100 -33.84 13.60 34.42
C PHE A 100 -33.49 14.08 35.83
N GLY A 101 -33.94 13.30 36.82
CA GLY A 101 -33.55 13.44 38.22
C GLY A 101 -33.01 12.14 38.80
N PRO A 102 -32.64 12.16 40.09
CA PRO A 102 -32.26 10.97 40.87
C PRO A 102 -33.22 9.79 40.71
N LEU A 103 -32.72 8.57 40.91
CA LEU A 103 -33.56 7.36 40.83
C LEU A 103 -34.36 7.16 42.12
N ALA A 104 -33.72 7.36 43.27
CA ALA A 104 -34.35 7.53 44.58
C ALA A 104 -33.91 8.86 45.22
N GLY A 105 -34.30 9.10 46.48
CA GLY A 105 -33.72 10.17 47.30
C GLY A 105 -33.76 11.59 46.71
N SER A 106 -32.61 12.23 46.74
CA SER A 106 -32.29 13.59 46.27
C SER A 106 -30.98 13.66 45.47
N LYS A 107 -30.18 12.58 45.44
CA LYS A 107 -28.99 12.38 44.63
C LYS A 107 -28.90 10.93 44.13
N SER A 108 -28.05 10.68 43.14
CA SER A 108 -27.62 9.33 42.75
C SER A 108 -26.18 9.37 42.24
N LEU A 109 -25.51 8.22 42.13
CA LEU A 109 -24.27 8.11 41.35
C LEU A 109 -24.59 8.29 39.86
N TRP A 110 -23.71 8.97 39.13
CA TRP A 110 -23.89 9.31 37.74
C TRP A 110 -22.55 9.24 36.98
N CYS A 111 -22.57 8.70 35.76
CA CYS A 111 -21.43 8.70 34.85
C CYS A 111 -21.67 9.73 33.74
N GLY A 112 -21.01 10.89 33.81
CA GLY A 112 -21.21 11.93 32.80
C GLY A 112 -20.36 13.17 33.01
N ALA A 113 -20.38 14.04 32.00
CA ALA A 113 -19.72 15.33 31.96
C ALA A 113 -20.76 16.46 32.03
N ARG A 114 -20.44 17.57 32.70
CA ARG A 114 -21.28 18.79 32.74
C ARG A 114 -20.49 20.04 32.39
N PRO A 115 -21.17 21.11 31.94
CA PRO A 115 -20.56 22.44 31.85
C PRO A 115 -19.99 22.86 33.21
N ALA A 116 -18.67 22.83 33.35
CA ALA A 116 -18.01 23.09 34.63
C ALA A 116 -18.15 24.56 35.05
N SER A 117 -18.30 24.80 36.35
CA SER A 117 -18.46 26.15 36.92
C SER A 117 -17.24 27.06 36.77
N THR A 118 -16.10 26.52 36.31
CA THR A 118 -14.81 27.22 36.19
C THR A 118 -14.15 27.15 34.81
N GLY A 119 -14.79 26.58 33.78
CA GLY A 119 -14.27 26.59 32.42
C GLY A 119 -15.08 25.73 31.43
N PRO A 120 -14.98 25.98 30.12
CA PRO A 120 -15.57 25.09 29.12
C PRO A 120 -14.81 23.76 29.08
N LEU A 121 -15.55 22.65 29.02
CA LEU A 121 -15.01 21.40 28.50
C LEU A 121 -14.89 21.58 26.98
N CYS A 122 -13.69 21.88 26.49
CA CYS A 122 -13.40 21.78 25.06
C CYS A 122 -13.56 20.31 24.60
N SER A 123 -13.47 20.07 23.29
CA SER A 123 -13.90 18.85 22.58
C SER A 123 -15.41 18.66 22.45
N TYR A 124 -16.20 18.74 23.54
CA TYR A 124 -17.64 18.40 23.50
C TYR A 124 -18.49 19.19 22.49
N GLN A 125 -19.50 18.53 21.92
CA GLN A 125 -20.50 19.14 21.05
C GLN A 125 -21.85 19.33 21.77
N THR A 126 -22.34 18.33 22.49
CA THR A 126 -23.46 18.44 23.44
C THR A 126 -22.95 18.30 24.88
N LEU A 127 -23.66 18.95 25.83
CA LEU A 127 -23.40 18.89 27.27
C LEU A 127 -24.71 19.20 28.03
N PRO A 128 -25.11 18.47 29.09
CA PRO A 128 -24.42 17.31 29.69
C PRO A 128 -24.29 16.13 28.71
N GLY A 129 -23.59 15.07 29.10
CA GLY A 129 -23.41 13.90 28.24
C GLY A 129 -22.25 12.99 28.65
N TYR A 130 -21.87 12.06 27.78
CA TYR A 130 -20.61 11.30 27.89
C TYR A 130 -19.76 11.39 26.61
N GLY A 131 -18.51 10.93 26.63
CA GLY A 131 -17.57 11.04 25.50
C GLY A 131 -17.10 9.71 24.90
N ASN A 132 -16.31 9.79 23.84
CA ASN A 132 -15.81 8.62 23.11
C ASN A 132 -14.61 7.98 23.84
N ASN A 133 -14.42 6.66 23.67
CA ASN A 133 -13.37 5.85 24.30
C ASN A 133 -13.31 5.95 25.84
N TRP A 134 -14.43 6.28 26.50
CA TRP A 134 -14.44 6.38 27.96
C TRP A 134 -14.22 5.01 28.60
N VAL A 135 -13.30 4.95 29.56
CA VAL A 135 -13.16 3.83 30.49
C VAL A 135 -13.36 4.40 31.90
N GLN A 136 -14.54 4.18 32.47
CA GLN A 136 -14.96 4.76 33.74
C GLN A 136 -15.40 3.65 34.69
N ALA A 137 -15.03 3.74 35.97
CA ALA A 137 -15.31 2.69 36.94
C ALA A 137 -15.45 3.20 38.38
N TRP A 138 -16.23 2.45 39.15
CA TRP A 138 -16.56 2.70 40.55
C TRP A 138 -16.55 1.38 41.31
N CYS A 139 -15.78 1.25 42.39
CA CYS A 139 -15.60 -0.02 43.10
C CYS A 139 -15.45 0.12 44.60
N THR A 140 -15.70 -1.00 45.29
CA THR A 140 -15.59 -1.09 46.75
C THR A 140 -14.16 -0.80 47.21
N LYS A 141 -13.99 0.01 48.25
CA LYS A 141 -12.67 0.33 48.82
C LYS A 141 -12.00 -0.89 49.45
N THR A 142 -12.80 -1.82 49.98
CA THR A 142 -12.34 -3.03 50.67
C THR A 142 -13.04 -4.29 50.15
N CYS A 143 -12.44 -5.45 50.44
CA CYS A 143 -13.06 -6.75 50.18
C CYS A 143 -14.28 -6.99 51.07
N ILE A 144 -15.39 -7.31 50.42
CA ILE A 144 -16.65 -7.79 50.98
C ILE A 144 -16.51 -9.28 51.29
N PRO A 145 -16.78 -9.77 52.51
CA PRO A 145 -16.85 -11.21 52.80
C PRO A 145 -18.05 -11.84 52.07
N VAL A 146 -17.85 -12.99 51.43
CA VAL A 146 -18.91 -13.70 50.68
C VAL A 146 -19.13 -15.09 51.27
N SER A 147 -20.38 -15.57 51.31
CA SER A 147 -20.72 -16.86 51.93
C SER A 147 -21.40 -17.90 51.02
N GLY A 148 -21.29 -17.74 49.70
CA GLY A 148 -21.76 -18.67 48.70
C GLY A 148 -21.59 -18.08 47.30
N ASP A 149 -22.71 -17.91 46.61
CA ASP A 149 -22.83 -16.92 45.53
C ASP A 149 -22.77 -15.50 46.14
N LEU A 150 -22.50 -14.49 45.32
CA LEU A 150 -22.45 -13.06 45.67
C LEU A 150 -23.81 -12.40 45.40
N ASP A 151 -24.52 -11.98 46.45
CA ASP A 151 -25.78 -11.24 46.35
C ASP A 151 -25.52 -9.76 46.02
N VAL A 152 -26.14 -9.24 44.94
CA VAL A 152 -26.05 -7.85 44.48
C VAL A 152 -27.42 -7.29 44.12
N SER A 153 -27.76 -6.08 44.59
CA SER A 153 -28.96 -5.37 44.13
C SER A 153 -28.77 -3.85 44.03
N PHE A 154 -29.39 -3.22 43.02
CA PHE A 154 -29.37 -1.77 42.80
C PHE A 154 -30.44 -1.33 41.79
N GLN A 155 -30.72 -0.03 41.72
CA GLN A 155 -31.47 0.59 40.63
C GLN A 155 -30.50 1.25 39.66
N MET A 156 -30.80 1.20 38.35
CA MET A 156 -30.08 2.00 37.35
C MET A 156 -30.99 2.56 36.26
N ARG A 157 -30.53 3.63 35.62
CA ARG A 157 -31.00 4.10 34.31
C ARG A 157 -29.81 4.25 33.39
N LEU A 158 -29.94 3.78 32.17
CA LEU A 158 -28.95 3.92 31.10
C LEU A 158 -29.41 4.99 30.12
N ASP A 159 -28.46 5.68 29.50
CA ASP A 159 -28.67 6.59 28.37
C ASP A 159 -27.42 6.52 27.47
N THR A 160 -27.26 5.40 26.74
CA THR A 160 -26.05 5.00 25.98
C THR A 160 -26.39 4.58 24.55
N GLU A 161 -25.39 4.47 23.66
CA GLU A 161 -25.58 3.82 22.35
C GLU A 161 -25.85 2.30 22.54
N PRO A 162 -27.01 1.77 22.10
CA PRO A 162 -27.34 0.36 22.26
C PRO A 162 -26.36 -0.58 21.55
N SER A 163 -25.98 -1.68 22.22
CA SER A 163 -25.03 -2.71 21.76
C SER A 163 -23.57 -2.29 21.55
N TYR A 164 -23.20 -1.03 21.78
CA TYR A 164 -21.82 -0.55 21.70
C TYR A 164 -21.35 0.00 23.05
N ASP A 165 -22.10 0.93 23.63
CA ASP A 165 -21.74 1.62 24.87
C ASP A 165 -22.47 1.03 26.07
N ALA A 166 -21.72 0.62 27.10
CA ALA A 166 -22.27 -0.31 28.08
C ALA A 166 -21.69 -0.24 29.49
N VAL A 167 -22.51 -0.67 30.44
CA VAL A 167 -22.15 -0.87 31.85
C VAL A 167 -21.96 -2.37 32.13
N LEU A 168 -20.93 -2.69 32.91
CA LEU A 168 -20.51 -4.04 33.26
C LEU A 168 -20.28 -4.18 34.77
N LEU A 169 -20.64 -5.33 35.34
CA LEU A 169 -20.42 -5.68 36.74
C LEU A 169 -19.32 -6.75 36.89
N HIS A 170 -18.26 -6.41 37.62
CA HIS A 170 -17.09 -7.26 37.81
C HIS A 170 -16.84 -7.57 39.30
N TYR A 171 -16.17 -8.68 39.58
CA TYR A 171 -15.59 -9.00 40.89
C TYR A 171 -14.08 -9.26 40.80
N THR A 172 -13.38 -9.14 41.91
CA THR A 172 -12.03 -9.72 42.05
C THR A 172 -11.79 -10.28 43.46
N THR A 173 -10.90 -11.27 43.57
CA THR A 173 -10.36 -11.77 44.84
C THR A 173 -9.09 -11.05 45.29
N ASP A 174 -8.50 -10.15 44.49
CA ASP A 174 -7.39 -9.30 44.95
C ASP A 174 -7.89 -8.09 45.75
N CYS A 175 -7.96 -8.29 47.05
CA CYS A 175 -8.36 -7.28 48.02
C CYS A 175 -7.40 -6.09 48.19
N ASN A 176 -6.22 -6.09 47.55
CA ASN A 176 -5.13 -5.14 47.88
C ASN A 176 -4.52 -4.40 46.68
N ASN A 177 -4.49 -4.99 45.48
CA ASN A 177 -3.77 -4.45 44.32
C ASN A 177 -4.67 -4.07 43.14
N ASP A 178 -6.00 -4.03 43.34
CA ASP A 178 -7.01 -3.74 42.31
C ASP A 178 -6.93 -4.64 41.06
N ALA A 179 -6.40 -5.86 41.24
CA ALA A 179 -6.00 -6.76 40.17
C ALA A 179 -7.04 -7.84 39.87
N GLY A 180 -7.01 -8.46 38.67
CA GLY A 180 -7.68 -9.74 38.40
C GLY A 180 -9.20 -9.67 38.34
N TRP A 181 -9.76 -8.58 37.83
CA TRP A 181 -11.21 -8.41 37.64
C TRP A 181 -11.79 -9.43 36.65
N VAL A 182 -12.88 -10.09 37.05
CA VAL A 182 -13.65 -11.09 36.29
C VAL A 182 -15.09 -10.60 36.16
N HIS A 183 -15.67 -10.72 34.97
CA HIS A 183 -17.07 -10.34 34.72
C HIS A 183 -18.00 -11.39 35.36
N LEU A 184 -19.01 -10.97 36.12
CA LEU A 184 -19.90 -11.89 36.85
C LEU A 184 -20.91 -12.59 35.93
N ASP A 185 -21.36 -11.91 34.88
CA ASP A 185 -22.53 -12.27 34.07
C ASP A 185 -22.22 -13.18 32.86
N GLY A 186 -21.14 -13.96 32.93
CA GLY A 186 -20.79 -14.96 31.90
C GLY A 186 -20.48 -14.42 30.50
N GLY A 187 -20.35 -13.09 30.35
CA GLY A 187 -20.05 -12.42 29.08
C GLY A 187 -21.26 -12.21 28.16
N ILE A 188 -22.50 -12.27 28.66
CA ILE A 188 -23.72 -12.13 27.83
C ILE A 188 -24.68 -11.03 28.31
N GLN A 189 -24.69 -10.64 29.59
CA GLN A 189 -25.39 -9.39 29.98
C GLN A 189 -24.43 -8.20 29.84
N VAL A 190 -24.78 -7.37 28.86
CA VAL A 190 -24.23 -6.05 28.57
C VAL A 190 -25.41 -5.10 28.82
N TRP A 191 -25.23 -4.08 29.66
CA TRP A 191 -26.31 -3.13 29.97
C TRP A 191 -26.12 -1.86 29.16
N ASP A 192 -27.00 -1.66 28.17
CA ASP A 192 -26.91 -0.59 27.17
C ASP A 192 -28.29 0.05 26.84
N GLY A 193 -28.26 1.08 25.99
CA GLY A 193 -29.45 1.80 25.54
C GLY A 193 -30.04 2.76 26.58
N THR A 194 -31.37 2.91 26.55
CA THR A 194 -32.11 3.95 27.29
C THR A 194 -33.07 3.37 28.35
N GLU A 195 -32.77 2.19 28.91
CA GLU A 195 -33.68 1.50 29.82
C GLU A 195 -33.47 1.84 31.32
N SER A 196 -34.47 1.52 32.15
CA SER A 196 -34.40 1.66 33.60
C SER A 196 -34.64 0.31 34.25
N LEU A 197 -33.64 -0.16 35.01
CA LEU A 197 -33.55 -1.51 35.53
C LEU A 197 -33.56 -1.52 37.07
N SER A 198 -33.91 -2.67 37.63
CA SER A 198 -33.73 -2.97 39.05
C SER A 198 -33.11 -4.35 39.17
N ILE A 199 -31.82 -4.37 39.50
CA ILE A 199 -31.03 -5.59 39.66
C ILE A 199 -31.26 -6.13 41.07
N ASN A 200 -31.44 -7.45 41.17
CA ASN A 200 -31.46 -8.21 42.42
C ASN A 200 -31.11 -9.65 42.02
N GLN A 201 -29.82 -9.99 42.05
CA GLN A 201 -29.28 -11.23 41.49
C GLN A 201 -28.15 -11.78 42.38
N ALA A 202 -27.94 -13.09 42.32
CA ALA A 202 -26.87 -13.81 42.99
C ALA A 202 -25.90 -14.41 41.96
N TYR A 203 -24.60 -14.25 42.17
CA TYR A 203 -23.58 -14.57 41.16
C TYR A 203 -22.49 -15.53 41.66
N ASP A 204 -22.15 -16.57 40.90
CA ASP A 204 -21.11 -17.55 41.28
C ASP A 204 -19.70 -16.93 41.21
N VAL A 205 -19.11 -16.63 42.37
CA VAL A 205 -17.74 -16.12 42.54
C VAL A 205 -16.69 -17.24 42.71
N GLY A 206 -16.96 -18.44 42.20
CA GLY A 206 -16.03 -19.57 42.18
C GLY A 206 -15.70 -20.13 43.57
N GLY A 207 -16.54 -19.86 44.57
CA GLY A 207 -16.28 -20.20 45.98
C GLY A 207 -15.26 -19.27 46.67
N ALA A 208 -15.10 -18.03 46.20
CA ALA A 208 -14.36 -17.00 46.92
C ALA A 208 -14.94 -16.77 48.34
N SER A 209 -14.08 -16.46 49.31
CA SER A 209 -14.50 -16.12 50.69
C SER A 209 -14.55 -14.61 50.96
N SER A 210 -14.00 -13.81 50.05
CA SER A 210 -14.19 -12.37 50.00
C SER A 210 -13.84 -11.84 48.60
N VAL A 211 -14.54 -10.80 48.14
CA VAL A 211 -14.32 -10.17 46.83
C VAL A 211 -14.38 -8.65 46.93
N ARG A 212 -13.74 -7.92 46.01
CA ARG A 212 -14.13 -6.54 45.69
C ARG A 212 -15.09 -6.56 44.51
N VAL A 213 -15.99 -5.58 44.43
CA VAL A 213 -16.99 -5.44 43.34
C VAL A 213 -16.78 -4.10 42.64
N ARG A 214 -16.96 -4.08 41.32
CA ARG A 214 -16.82 -2.89 40.46
C ARG A 214 -17.96 -2.82 39.46
N LEU A 215 -18.53 -1.63 39.35
CA LEU A 215 -19.31 -1.19 38.20
C LEU A 215 -18.37 -0.45 37.25
N SER A 216 -18.38 -0.75 35.96
CA SER A 216 -17.62 0.03 34.97
C SER A 216 -18.43 0.30 33.71
N PHE A 217 -18.42 1.57 33.28
CA PHE A 217 -18.92 2.03 32.00
C PHE A 217 -17.78 2.04 30.97
N TRP A 218 -18.09 1.64 29.74
CA TRP A 218 -17.21 1.74 28.59
C TRP A 218 -17.97 2.30 27.39
N SER A 219 -17.34 3.22 26.64
CA SER A 219 -17.80 3.63 25.31
C SER A 219 -16.81 3.34 24.18
N ASP A 220 -17.38 3.14 23.00
CA ASP A 220 -16.79 2.98 21.68
C ASP A 220 -16.09 4.28 21.19
N GLY A 221 -15.47 4.26 20.01
CA GLY A 221 -14.80 5.41 19.42
C GLY A 221 -15.73 6.49 18.83
N ALA A 222 -17.05 6.27 18.79
CA ALA A 222 -18.02 7.16 18.16
C ALA A 222 -19.37 7.24 18.92
N TRP A 223 -20.30 8.06 18.42
CA TRP A 223 -21.73 8.11 18.77
C TRP A 223 -22.00 8.46 20.25
N SER A 224 -21.50 9.64 20.66
CA SER A 224 -21.76 10.22 21.99
C SER A 224 -21.98 11.74 21.94
N ASP A 225 -22.05 12.40 23.08
CA ASP A 225 -22.14 13.85 23.20
C ASP A 225 -20.83 14.59 22.86
N GLU A 226 -19.70 13.87 22.86
CA GLU A 226 -18.44 14.45 22.40
C GLU A 226 -18.49 14.72 20.89
N ASP A 227 -18.96 13.76 20.08
CA ASP A 227 -19.15 13.94 18.63
C ASP A 227 -20.55 14.43 18.22
N GLY A 228 -21.49 14.51 19.15
CA GLY A 228 -22.82 15.08 18.96
C GLY A 228 -23.72 14.25 18.04
N LEU A 229 -23.40 12.96 17.84
CA LEU A 229 -24.21 12.02 17.05
C LEU A 229 -25.26 11.30 17.92
N TRP A 230 -25.04 11.24 19.24
CA TRP A 230 -25.97 10.70 20.23
C TRP A 230 -26.09 11.69 21.41
N ASP A 231 -27.28 12.25 21.61
CA ASP A 231 -27.58 13.36 22.55
C ASP A 231 -28.16 12.77 23.84
N THR A 232 -27.41 12.82 24.95
CA THR A 232 -27.74 12.12 26.22
C THR A 232 -27.63 13.01 27.44
N GLU A 233 -28.16 12.54 28.58
CA GLU A 233 -27.87 13.14 29.89
C GLU A 233 -26.84 12.33 30.69
N GLY A 234 -25.90 11.67 30.01
CA GLY A 234 -24.80 10.91 30.61
C GLY A 234 -25.11 9.42 30.78
N ALA A 235 -24.11 8.59 30.47
CA ALA A 235 -24.25 7.16 30.20
C ALA A 235 -25.06 6.33 31.22
N VAL A 236 -24.84 6.52 32.52
CA VAL A 236 -25.54 5.73 33.54
C VAL A 236 -25.78 6.48 34.83
N HIS A 237 -26.95 6.26 35.39
CA HIS A 237 -27.40 6.67 36.72
C HIS A 237 -27.51 5.41 37.59
N ILE A 238 -26.98 5.38 38.81
CA ILE A 238 -26.98 4.22 39.71
C ILE A 238 -27.33 4.66 41.13
N ASP A 239 -28.16 3.87 41.83
CA ASP A 239 -28.77 4.23 43.11
C ASP A 239 -29.12 2.99 43.93
N SER A 240 -29.22 3.13 45.25
CA SER A 240 -29.74 2.12 46.18
C SER A 240 -28.98 0.78 46.10
N LEU A 241 -27.65 0.85 46.14
CA LEU A 241 -26.73 -0.25 45.85
C LEU A 241 -26.35 -1.05 47.12
N ASP A 242 -26.70 -2.34 47.14
CA ASP A 242 -26.45 -3.31 48.22
C ASP A 242 -25.65 -4.51 47.67
N VAL A 243 -24.64 -4.95 48.42
CA VAL A 243 -23.81 -6.14 48.13
C VAL A 243 -23.55 -6.92 49.42
N GLU A 244 -23.94 -8.21 49.47
CA GLU A 244 -23.91 -9.09 50.67
C GLU A 244 -24.59 -8.49 51.94
N GLY A 245 -25.44 -7.46 51.82
CA GLY A 245 -26.00 -6.75 52.98
C GLY A 245 -25.01 -5.82 53.69
N LEU A 246 -23.88 -5.46 53.05
CA LEU A 246 -23.19 -4.21 53.36
C LEU A 246 -24.07 -3.03 52.94
N ALA A 247 -23.87 -1.87 53.57
CA ALA A 247 -24.87 -0.82 53.62
C ALA A 247 -25.39 -0.41 52.24
N LEU A 248 -26.71 -0.22 52.15
CA LEU A 248 -27.38 0.34 50.98
C LEU A 248 -26.79 1.72 50.69
N GLU A 249 -25.95 1.79 49.66
CA GLU A 249 -25.37 3.00 49.12
C GLU A 249 -26.46 3.72 48.30
N ASP A 250 -27.17 4.63 48.95
CA ASP A 250 -28.13 5.54 48.33
C ASP A 250 -27.51 6.91 47.97
N PHE A 251 -26.23 7.11 48.28
CA PHE A 251 -25.46 8.34 48.05
C PHE A 251 -26.05 9.59 48.76
N GLU A 252 -27.03 9.47 49.66
CA GLU A 252 -27.80 10.60 50.19
C GLU A 252 -27.05 11.50 51.19
N ASP A 253 -26.01 11.01 51.85
CA ASP A 253 -25.16 11.81 52.75
C ASP A 253 -23.93 12.43 52.07
N GLU A 254 -23.59 11.99 50.85
CA GLU A 254 -22.44 12.49 50.08
C GLU A 254 -22.61 13.89 49.48
N ALA A 255 -21.51 14.46 48.98
CA ALA A 255 -21.50 15.76 48.31
C ALA A 255 -21.73 15.64 46.78
N VAL A 256 -22.39 16.64 46.19
CA VAL A 256 -22.45 16.77 44.72
C VAL A 256 -21.03 16.99 44.17
N GLY A 257 -20.63 16.17 43.20
CA GLY A 257 -19.26 16.08 42.69
C GLY A 257 -18.33 15.17 43.50
N ALA A 258 -18.83 14.37 44.45
CA ALA A 258 -18.00 13.41 45.18
C ALA A 258 -17.63 12.21 44.28
N THR A 259 -16.33 11.91 44.18
CA THR A 259 -15.76 10.76 43.43
C THR A 259 -15.34 9.59 44.33
N SER A 260 -15.83 9.60 45.57
CA SER A 260 -15.89 8.47 46.51
C SER A 260 -17.07 8.63 47.45
N SER A 261 -17.69 7.54 47.88
CA SER A 261 -18.57 7.51 49.06
C SER A 261 -17.79 7.05 50.30
N ASP A 262 -18.44 6.62 51.39
CA ASP A 262 -17.74 6.04 52.56
C ASP A 262 -17.17 4.62 52.25
N ASP A 263 -17.88 3.79 51.48
CA ASP A 263 -17.46 2.41 51.12
C ASP A 263 -16.97 2.22 49.66
N TRP A 264 -17.24 3.14 48.73
CA TRP A 264 -16.86 3.05 47.30
C TRP A 264 -15.98 4.21 46.83
N ILE A 265 -15.29 4.03 45.68
CA ILE A 265 -14.41 5.04 45.07
C ILE A 265 -14.32 4.87 43.55
N SER A 266 -14.08 5.95 42.80
CA SER A 266 -13.71 5.84 41.39
C SER A 266 -12.34 5.17 41.24
N CYS A 267 -12.23 4.20 40.31
CA CYS A 267 -11.08 3.31 40.28
C CYS A 267 -10.73 2.79 38.87
N ASN A 268 -9.90 3.56 38.17
CA ASN A 268 -9.09 3.03 37.07
C ASN A 268 -7.62 3.38 37.30
N SER A 269 -6.74 2.38 37.19
CA SER A 269 -5.30 2.61 37.14
C SER A 269 -4.88 2.99 35.72
N ALA A 270 -4.00 3.97 35.56
CA ALA A 270 -3.26 4.12 34.31
C ALA A 270 -2.44 2.84 34.04
N TYR A 271 -2.55 2.25 32.85
CA TYR A 271 -1.75 1.08 32.48
C TYR A 271 -0.26 1.47 32.37
N GLY A 272 0.02 2.67 31.86
CA GLY A 272 1.35 3.24 31.88
C GLY A 272 1.71 3.89 30.54
N LEU A 273 2.44 4.99 30.66
CA LEU A 273 2.96 5.73 29.53
C LEU A 273 4.21 5.02 28.97
N PHE A 274 4.00 4.04 28.11
CA PHE A 274 5.09 3.25 27.49
C PHE A 274 5.65 3.88 26.20
N ALA A 275 4.99 4.92 25.70
CA ALA A 275 5.46 5.76 24.59
C ALA A 275 6.71 6.56 24.98
N SER A 276 7.83 6.30 24.29
CA SER A 276 9.07 7.03 24.48
C SER A 276 9.85 7.23 23.18
N LEU A 277 10.63 8.31 23.13
CA LEU A 277 11.66 8.49 22.11
C LEU A 277 12.85 7.56 22.41
N VAL A 278 13.32 6.81 21.41
CA VAL A 278 14.46 5.89 21.49
C VAL A 278 15.45 6.11 20.36
N SER A 279 16.74 5.87 20.64
CA SER A 279 17.79 5.95 19.62
C SER A 279 17.79 4.72 18.70
N GLY A 280 17.59 4.90 17.40
CA GLY A 280 17.45 3.81 16.43
C GLY A 280 18.63 2.82 16.43
N ALA A 281 19.84 3.34 16.66
CA ALA A 281 21.08 2.56 16.78
C ALA A 281 21.11 1.50 17.92
N GLY A 282 20.12 1.47 18.82
CA GLY A 282 20.01 0.48 19.88
C GLY A 282 19.08 -0.71 19.56
N VAL A 283 18.03 -0.48 18.77
CA VAL A 283 16.92 -1.44 18.57
C VAL A 283 16.96 -2.09 17.19
N LEU A 284 17.27 -1.34 16.14
CA LEU A 284 17.17 -1.79 14.74
C LEU A 284 18.55 -2.02 14.08
N GLN A 285 19.52 -2.61 14.79
CA GLN A 285 20.90 -2.75 14.31
C GLN A 285 21.10 -3.61 13.03
N ASN A 286 20.04 -4.16 12.43
CA ASN A 286 20.07 -4.84 11.13
C ASN A 286 19.00 -4.31 10.13
N GLN A 287 18.15 -3.36 10.53
CA GLN A 287 16.92 -2.97 9.81
C GLN A 287 16.73 -1.43 9.83
N GLY A 288 17.71 -0.71 9.27
CA GLY A 288 17.72 0.76 9.27
C GLY A 288 16.60 1.40 8.44
N ASP A 289 16.36 2.69 8.64
CA ASP A 289 15.41 3.49 7.85
C ASP A 289 15.61 3.28 6.33
N GLY A 290 14.48 3.10 5.63
CA GLY A 290 14.42 2.82 4.20
C GLY A 290 14.62 4.04 3.29
N CYS A 291 14.71 5.27 3.81
CA CYS A 291 14.72 6.48 2.98
C CYS A 291 16.00 7.34 3.02
N THR A 292 16.61 7.69 4.15
CA THR A 292 18.00 8.23 4.21
C THR A 292 18.58 8.40 5.62
N LEU A 293 19.66 7.66 5.90
CA LEU A 293 20.83 8.02 6.74
C LEU A 293 20.68 8.46 8.22
N ASP A 294 19.56 9.02 8.67
CA ASP A 294 19.38 9.62 9.99
C ASP A 294 18.74 8.64 10.99
N VAL A 295 19.47 7.57 11.34
CA VAL A 295 19.08 6.57 12.34
C VAL A 295 19.20 7.06 13.80
N SER A 296 18.91 8.34 14.05
CA SER A 296 19.30 9.02 15.29
C SER A 296 18.32 8.80 16.44
N CYS A 297 17.03 9.13 16.26
CA CYS A 297 15.95 8.98 17.25
C CYS A 297 14.58 8.78 16.58
N MET A 298 13.70 7.99 17.19
CA MET A 298 12.33 7.69 16.71
C MET A 298 11.41 7.41 17.90
N TRP A 299 10.09 7.53 17.73
CA TRP A 299 9.12 7.17 18.76
C TRP A 299 8.83 5.67 18.78
N ALA A 300 8.62 5.12 19.97
CA ALA A 300 8.25 3.72 20.18
C ALA A 300 7.30 3.57 21.38
N PHE A 301 6.25 2.78 21.22
CA PHE A 301 5.14 2.64 22.18
C PHE A 301 5.33 1.63 23.33
N PHE A 302 6.38 0.80 23.36
CA PHE A 302 6.56 -0.29 24.35
C PHE A 302 7.85 -0.19 25.19
N VAL A 303 8.46 0.99 25.26
CA VAL A 303 9.84 1.19 25.76
C VAL A 303 9.96 0.99 27.27
N GLY A 304 8.90 1.28 28.02
CA GLY A 304 8.91 1.25 29.49
C GLY A 304 8.61 -0.11 30.14
N SER A 305 8.36 -1.19 29.37
CA SER A 305 7.84 -2.43 29.98
C SER A 305 8.83 -3.11 30.95
N THR A 306 8.33 -3.50 32.11
CA THR A 306 9.07 -4.31 33.09
C THR A 306 9.17 -5.78 32.70
N SER A 307 8.32 -6.26 31.80
CA SER A 307 8.24 -7.67 31.40
C SER A 307 9.11 -7.97 30.18
N ASP A 308 9.64 -9.19 30.12
CA ASP A 308 10.39 -9.74 28.98
C ASP A 308 9.79 -11.11 28.62
N TYR A 309 9.55 -11.36 27.32
CA TYR A 309 8.96 -12.61 26.84
C TYR A 309 9.70 -13.16 25.62
N SER A 310 9.63 -14.48 25.42
CA SER A 310 10.34 -15.19 24.33
C SER A 310 9.35 -15.80 23.35
N CYS A 311 9.03 -15.07 22.28
CA CYS A 311 8.03 -15.45 21.29
C CYS A 311 8.54 -16.55 20.35
N ALA A 312 8.25 -17.82 20.65
CA ALA A 312 8.27 -18.99 19.76
C ALA A 312 9.53 -19.28 18.89
N GLY A 313 10.64 -18.57 19.08
CA GLY A 313 11.85 -18.67 18.26
C GLY A 313 12.65 -17.36 18.18
N PHE A 314 12.01 -16.22 18.46
CA PHE A 314 12.65 -14.91 18.54
C PHE A 314 13.41 -14.72 19.88
N PRO A 315 14.37 -13.76 19.94
CA PRO A 315 15.02 -13.36 21.20
C PRO A 315 14.02 -12.86 22.24
N SER A 316 14.46 -12.75 23.49
CA SER A 316 13.65 -12.13 24.55
C SER A 316 13.41 -10.66 24.23
N GLN A 317 12.15 -10.26 24.04
CA GLN A 317 11.72 -8.90 23.74
C GLN A 317 11.01 -8.26 24.94
N LYS A 318 11.02 -6.93 24.98
CA LYS A 318 10.23 -6.12 25.91
C LYS A 318 8.76 -6.18 25.49
N THR A 319 7.92 -6.85 26.26
CA THR A 319 6.49 -7.03 25.96
C THR A 319 5.65 -6.42 27.07
N ILE A 320 4.52 -5.82 26.73
CA ILE A 320 3.48 -5.49 27.71
C ILE A 320 2.67 -6.79 27.96
N PRO A 321 2.15 -7.04 29.17
CA PRO A 321 1.25 -8.18 29.38
C PRO A 321 -0.05 -8.02 28.58
N TYR A 322 -0.77 -9.12 28.38
CA TYR A 322 -2.08 -9.19 27.72
C TYR A 322 -3.06 -8.11 28.24
N VAL A 323 -3.10 -7.91 29.56
CA VAL A 323 -3.94 -6.95 30.30
C VAL A 323 -3.16 -6.53 31.56
N ASN A 324 -3.43 -5.33 32.06
CA ASN A 324 -2.85 -4.85 33.32
C ASN A 324 -3.41 -5.61 34.54
N ALA A 325 -3.05 -5.18 35.75
CA ALA A 325 -3.71 -5.70 36.95
C ALA A 325 -5.24 -5.54 36.85
N ALA A 326 -5.72 -4.34 36.58
CA ALA A 326 -7.12 -3.92 36.70
C ALA A 326 -8.07 -4.26 35.53
N GLY A 327 -7.67 -5.13 34.58
CA GLY A 327 -8.54 -5.56 33.47
C GLY A 327 -8.45 -4.73 32.19
N GLN A 328 -7.53 -3.76 32.10
CA GLN A 328 -7.39 -2.83 30.98
C GLN A 328 -6.36 -3.31 29.94
N TYR A 329 -6.67 -3.09 28.66
CA TYR A 329 -5.81 -3.33 27.50
C TYR A 329 -5.00 -2.07 27.15
N PHE A 330 -3.98 -2.22 26.31
CA PHE A 330 -3.07 -1.14 25.97
C PHE A 330 -3.72 -0.12 25.03
N HIS A 331 -3.66 1.17 25.39
CA HIS A 331 -3.97 2.27 24.48
C HIS A 331 -3.08 3.48 24.84
N ASN A 332 -2.15 3.85 23.96
CA ASN A 332 -1.27 5.01 24.14
C ASN A 332 -1.16 5.80 22.83
N GLU A 333 -0.98 7.10 22.94
CA GLU A 333 -0.87 8.05 21.83
C GLU A 333 0.33 9.00 21.98
N ILE A 334 0.72 9.63 20.88
CA ILE A 334 1.57 10.83 20.86
C ILE A 334 0.83 11.95 20.14
N TRP A 335 0.63 13.07 20.82
CA TRP A 335 -0.05 14.25 20.29
C TRP A 335 0.97 15.29 19.80
N SER A 336 0.74 15.84 18.62
CA SER A 336 1.51 16.97 18.11
C SER A 336 1.27 18.23 18.97
N PRO A 337 2.18 19.22 18.97
CA PRO A 337 1.81 20.57 19.36
C PRO A 337 0.70 21.09 18.41
N PRO A 338 -0.01 22.18 18.76
CA PRO A 338 -0.89 22.89 17.83
C PRO A 338 -0.13 23.27 16.55
N ILE A 339 -0.72 22.93 15.40
CA ILE A 339 -0.20 23.19 14.05
C ILE A 339 -1.03 24.32 13.45
N ASP A 340 -0.37 25.44 13.14
CA ASP A 340 -0.99 26.62 12.53
C ASP A 340 -1.55 26.30 11.12
N LEU A 341 -2.86 26.50 10.94
CA LEU A 341 -3.55 26.30 9.67
C LEU A 341 -3.52 27.56 8.77
N SER A 342 -2.98 28.69 9.22
CA SER A 342 -3.13 30.01 8.57
C SER A 342 -2.49 30.14 7.17
N GLN A 343 -1.58 29.24 6.80
CA GLN A 343 -0.87 29.30 5.52
C GLN A 343 -1.71 28.78 4.35
N SER A 344 -1.34 29.13 3.11
CA SER A 344 -2.16 28.84 1.92
C SER A 344 -2.05 27.40 1.41
N GLY A 345 -3.15 26.95 0.80
CA GLY A 345 -3.30 25.70 0.05
C GLY A 345 -4.63 25.01 0.34
N SER A 346 -5.23 24.41 -0.69
CA SER A 346 -6.60 23.88 -0.68
C SER A 346 -6.69 22.46 -0.13
N THR A 347 -5.66 21.64 -0.32
CA THR A 347 -5.61 20.25 0.14
C THR A 347 -4.62 20.12 1.28
N LEU A 348 -5.07 19.60 2.42
CA LEU A 348 -4.30 19.35 3.64
C LEU A 348 -3.94 17.87 3.74
N ILE A 349 -2.66 17.56 3.97
CA ILE A 349 -2.11 16.20 3.94
C ILE A 349 -1.23 15.96 5.19
N LEU A 350 -1.38 14.77 5.76
CA LEU A 350 -0.49 14.17 6.76
C LEU A 350 0.39 13.12 6.06
N GLU A 351 1.70 13.11 6.33
CA GLU A 351 2.64 12.08 5.90
C GLU A 351 3.48 11.64 7.10
N TYR A 352 3.82 10.36 7.21
CA TYR A 352 4.79 9.86 8.20
C TYR A 352 5.41 8.52 7.77
N LEU A 353 6.49 8.11 8.43
CA LEU A 353 7.06 6.76 8.37
C LEU A 353 6.60 5.96 9.59
N GLN A 354 6.33 4.66 9.36
CA GLN A 354 5.85 3.73 10.37
C GLN A 354 6.55 2.38 10.19
N TYR A 355 7.33 1.93 11.18
CA TYR A 355 7.80 0.55 11.23
C TYR A 355 6.75 -0.32 11.92
N ASN A 356 6.41 -1.45 11.31
CA ASN A 356 5.58 -2.49 11.92
C ASN A 356 6.47 -3.69 12.26
N ASP A 357 6.34 -4.26 13.45
CA ASP A 357 7.08 -5.47 13.89
C ASP A 357 6.13 -6.64 14.21
N PHE A 358 4.81 -6.46 14.04
CA PHE A 358 3.79 -7.29 14.68
C PHE A 358 3.77 -8.73 14.13
N PRO A 359 3.89 -9.78 14.98
CA PRO A 359 3.47 -11.12 14.57
C PRO A 359 1.94 -11.14 14.44
N GLY A 360 1.40 -11.89 13.48
CA GLY A 360 -0.02 -11.80 13.13
C GLY A 360 -1.04 -12.12 14.24
N GLU A 361 -0.60 -12.76 15.32
CA GLU A 361 -1.42 -13.06 16.50
C GLU A 361 -1.48 -11.93 17.55
N ALA A 362 -0.72 -10.83 17.36
CA ALA A 362 -0.50 -9.79 18.37
C ALA A 362 -1.73 -8.91 18.67
N LEU A 363 -2.61 -8.72 17.68
CA LEU A 363 -3.82 -7.86 17.75
C LEU A 363 -3.59 -6.41 18.22
N VAL A 364 -2.34 -5.93 18.18
CA VAL A 364 -2.00 -4.52 18.34
C VAL A 364 -2.03 -3.85 16.98
N PHE A 365 -2.66 -2.68 16.91
CA PHE A 365 -2.80 -1.90 15.69
C PHE A 365 -2.24 -0.47 15.86
N PRO A 366 -1.56 0.07 14.83
CA PRO A 366 -1.20 1.47 14.75
C PRO A 366 -2.44 2.32 14.46
N THR A 367 -2.59 3.46 15.13
CA THR A 367 -3.71 4.40 14.94
C THR A 367 -3.20 5.79 14.55
N TRP A 368 -4.06 6.60 13.93
CA TRP A 368 -3.81 8.01 13.70
C TRP A 368 -5.13 8.79 13.69
N SER A 369 -5.11 10.00 14.22
CA SER A 369 -6.33 10.83 14.33
C SER A 369 -5.98 12.30 14.15
N VAL A 370 -6.95 13.13 13.78
CA VAL A 370 -6.76 14.59 13.66
C VAL A 370 -7.87 15.35 14.37
N ARG A 371 -7.57 16.52 14.94
CA ARG A 371 -8.61 17.42 15.48
C ARG A 371 -8.38 18.88 15.09
N PRO A 372 -9.43 19.61 14.65
CA PRO A 372 -9.36 21.06 14.54
C PRO A 372 -9.37 21.73 15.91
N ILE A 373 -8.77 22.93 15.99
CA ILE A 373 -8.87 23.86 17.11
C ILE A 373 -9.63 25.09 16.61
N VAL A 374 -10.75 25.39 17.26
CA VAL A 374 -11.70 26.44 16.90
C VAL A 374 -11.79 27.42 18.07
N GLU A 375 -11.47 28.69 17.84
CA GLU A 375 -11.47 29.77 18.85
C GLU A 375 -10.62 29.45 20.12
N GLY A 376 -9.63 28.58 19.99
CA GLY A 376 -8.75 28.14 21.08
C GLY A 376 -9.22 26.90 21.85
N CYS A 377 -10.44 26.40 21.58
CA CYS A 377 -10.85 25.07 22.04
C CYS A 377 -10.51 24.01 20.97
N PRO A 378 -9.81 22.92 21.34
CA PRO A 378 -9.86 21.68 20.57
C PRO A 378 -11.30 21.19 20.36
N ARG A 379 -11.49 20.45 19.27
CA ARG A 379 -12.69 19.64 18.94
C ARG A 379 -12.38 18.16 19.18
N PRO A 380 -13.35 17.24 19.02
CA PRO A 380 -13.10 15.81 19.18
C PRO A 380 -11.96 15.33 18.29
N TRP A 381 -11.31 14.24 18.68
CA TRP A 381 -10.46 13.52 17.75
C TRP A 381 -11.33 12.88 16.67
N ILE A 382 -10.98 13.14 15.41
CA ILE A 382 -11.59 12.51 14.26
C ILE A 382 -10.63 11.40 13.83
N ASP A 383 -11.02 10.17 14.14
CA ASP A 383 -10.31 8.94 13.77
C ASP A 383 -11.02 8.29 12.58
N PRO A 384 -10.42 8.29 11.38
CA PRO A 384 -10.87 7.45 10.28
C PRO A 384 -10.34 6.02 10.51
N ILE A 385 -11.04 5.28 11.39
CA ILE A 385 -10.63 3.96 11.86
C ILE A 385 -10.43 2.99 10.68
N VAL A 386 -9.17 2.75 10.29
CA VAL A 386 -8.78 1.77 9.28
C VAL A 386 -7.64 0.90 9.81
N TYR A 387 -8.01 -0.22 10.42
CA TYR A 387 -7.08 -1.24 10.90
C TYR A 387 -6.44 -2.00 9.73
N PHE A 388 -5.21 -1.66 9.40
CA PHE A 388 -4.41 -2.38 8.41
C PHE A 388 -3.54 -3.46 9.05
N TYR A 389 -3.60 -4.67 8.50
CA TYR A 389 -2.62 -5.72 8.76
C TYR A 389 -1.42 -5.53 7.81
N TYR A 390 -0.22 -5.29 8.36
CA TYR A 390 1.01 -5.12 7.60
C TYR A 390 2.03 -6.23 7.95
N PRO A 391 2.82 -6.72 6.98
CA PRO A 391 4.01 -7.51 7.28
C PRO A 391 5.07 -6.65 8.01
N SER A 392 6.05 -7.30 8.64
CA SER A 392 7.11 -6.62 9.39
C SER A 392 8.01 -5.79 8.47
N GLY A 393 8.04 -4.46 8.64
CA GLY A 393 8.79 -3.55 7.77
C GLY A 393 8.41 -2.07 7.95
N TRP A 394 9.16 -1.19 7.29
CA TRP A 394 8.87 0.25 7.22
C TRP A 394 7.86 0.56 6.11
N THR A 395 6.75 1.22 6.44
CA THR A 395 5.81 1.80 5.47
C THR A 395 5.84 3.33 5.52
N ARG A 396 5.53 3.99 4.40
CA ARG A 396 5.32 5.45 4.32
C ARG A 396 3.82 5.71 4.14
N GLN A 397 3.20 6.30 5.16
CA GLN A 397 1.78 6.62 5.17
C GLN A 397 1.55 8.05 4.63
N ILE A 398 0.45 8.25 3.88
CA ILE A 398 0.09 9.53 3.26
C ILE A 398 -1.43 9.68 3.25
N GLU A 399 -1.94 10.54 4.13
CA GLU A 399 -3.35 10.66 4.46
C GLU A 399 -3.92 12.04 4.09
N PHE A 400 -5.02 12.02 3.33
CA PHE A 400 -5.70 13.23 2.87
C PHE A 400 -6.67 13.73 3.95
N ILE A 401 -6.14 14.50 4.90
CA ILE A 401 -6.87 14.94 6.10
C ILE A 401 -7.79 16.16 5.90
N ALA A 402 -7.84 16.72 4.69
CA ALA A 402 -8.69 17.88 4.35
C ALA A 402 -10.19 17.71 4.67
N PRO A 403 -10.83 16.53 4.50
CA PRO A 403 -12.24 16.35 4.86
C PRO A 403 -12.52 16.43 6.36
N PHE A 404 -11.52 16.10 7.20
CA PHE A 404 -11.64 16.05 8.65
C PHE A 404 -11.36 17.40 9.34
N VAL A 405 -10.71 18.34 8.65
CA VAL A 405 -10.28 19.62 9.22
C VAL A 405 -10.95 20.78 8.46
N ASN A 406 -12.05 21.30 9.00
CA ASN A 406 -12.73 22.47 8.44
C ASN A 406 -11.89 23.75 8.64
N THR A 407 -11.00 24.02 7.69
CA THR A 407 -10.12 25.21 7.71
C THR A 407 -10.85 26.55 7.51
N GLY A 408 -12.18 26.55 7.34
CA GLY A 408 -13.02 27.75 7.38
C GLY A 408 -13.44 28.17 8.80
N THR A 409 -13.31 27.28 9.80
CA THR A 409 -13.61 27.56 11.22
C THR A 409 -12.43 27.29 12.15
N ALA A 410 -11.53 26.36 11.78
CA ALA A 410 -10.35 26.02 12.55
C ALA A 410 -9.16 26.95 12.25
N THR A 411 -8.50 27.46 13.29
CA THR A 411 -7.27 28.27 13.16
C THR A 411 -6.00 27.45 13.31
N GLU A 412 -6.07 26.36 14.09
CA GLU A 412 -4.99 25.41 14.32
C GLU A 412 -5.56 23.97 14.24
N MET A 413 -4.70 22.96 14.24
CA MET A 413 -5.08 21.56 14.40
C MET A 413 -4.09 20.80 15.29
N GLN A 414 -4.40 19.57 15.65
CA GLN A 414 -3.41 18.59 16.14
C GLN A 414 -3.52 17.27 15.37
N VAL A 415 -2.42 16.53 15.36
CA VAL A 415 -2.33 15.13 14.91
C VAL A 415 -2.09 14.26 16.13
N SER A 416 -2.75 13.11 16.18
CA SER A 416 -2.35 11.99 17.03
C SER A 416 -1.79 10.85 16.16
N LEU A 417 -0.79 10.16 16.68
CA LEU A 417 -0.31 8.86 16.21
C LEU A 417 -0.28 7.93 17.42
N GLY A 418 -0.78 6.70 17.32
CA GLY A 418 -1.01 5.86 18.50
C GLY A 418 -0.84 4.37 18.26
N ALA A 419 -1.04 3.62 19.32
CA ALA A 419 -1.09 2.17 19.27
C ALA A 419 -2.13 1.66 20.27
N VAL A 420 -3.00 0.75 19.80
CA VAL A 420 -4.11 0.16 20.56
C VAL A 420 -4.06 -1.37 20.48
N ASP A 421 -4.40 -2.04 21.58
CA ASP A 421 -4.54 -3.49 21.64
C ASP A 421 -6.02 -3.91 21.54
N MET A 422 -6.38 -4.47 20.39
CA MET A 422 -7.74 -4.92 20.07
C MET A 422 -8.04 -6.34 20.58
N CYS A 423 -7.15 -6.95 21.37
CA CYS A 423 -7.35 -8.26 21.95
C CYS A 423 -8.66 -8.39 22.75
N ARG A 424 -9.14 -7.32 23.41
CA ARG A 424 -10.47 -7.28 24.08
C ARG A 424 -11.61 -7.76 23.18
N VAL A 425 -11.53 -7.45 21.88
CA VAL A 425 -12.58 -7.73 20.89
C VAL A 425 -12.26 -8.99 20.07
N TRP A 426 -10.98 -9.25 19.80
CA TRP A 426 -10.57 -10.20 18.76
C TRP A 426 -9.73 -11.42 19.24
N CYS A 427 -9.31 -11.47 20.51
CA CYS A 427 -8.57 -12.61 21.03
C CYS A 427 -9.37 -13.91 21.01
N GLY A 428 -8.70 -15.01 20.71
CA GLY A 428 -9.33 -16.33 20.49
C GLY A 428 -10.05 -16.47 19.15
N THR A 429 -10.30 -15.38 18.41
CA THR A 429 -10.93 -15.39 17.08
C THR A 429 -9.92 -15.13 15.96
N PHE A 430 -9.15 -14.04 16.05
CA PHE A 430 -8.21 -13.61 15.01
C PHE A 430 -6.73 -13.69 15.44
N GLY A 431 -6.47 -13.77 16.74
CA GLY A 431 -5.12 -13.87 17.31
C GLY A 431 -5.15 -14.39 18.75
N SER A 432 -3.98 -14.71 19.30
CA SER A 432 -3.85 -15.21 20.67
C SER A 432 -3.65 -14.09 21.70
N GLY A 433 -3.13 -12.92 21.29
CA GLY A 433 -2.70 -11.87 22.22
C GLY A 433 -1.57 -12.30 23.16
N GLN A 434 -0.85 -13.39 22.84
CA GLN A 434 0.21 -13.93 23.71
C GLN A 434 1.62 -13.45 23.32
N CYS A 435 1.75 -12.80 22.17
CA CYS A 435 3.03 -12.34 21.63
C CYS A 435 2.85 -10.95 21.00
N HIS A 436 3.26 -9.90 21.70
CA HIS A 436 3.49 -8.58 21.13
C HIS A 436 5.00 -8.41 20.96
N SER A 437 5.44 -7.92 19.80
CA SER A 437 6.83 -7.66 19.47
C SER A 437 7.21 -6.21 19.82
N HIS A 438 8.16 -5.58 19.12
CA HIS A 438 8.38 -4.15 19.32
C HIS A 438 7.18 -3.33 18.83
N ALA A 439 7.01 -2.14 19.42
CA ALA A 439 5.95 -1.21 19.09
C ALA A 439 5.99 -0.75 17.64
N PRO A 440 4.88 -0.19 17.12
CA PRO A 440 4.97 0.62 15.91
C PRO A 440 5.92 1.79 16.16
N LEU A 441 6.87 2.00 15.25
CA LEU A 441 7.89 3.04 15.39
C LEU A 441 7.58 4.18 14.43
N TYR A 442 7.38 5.38 14.96
CA TYR A 442 6.94 6.54 14.17
C TYR A 442 8.08 7.53 13.97
N ASP A 443 8.19 8.00 12.73
CA ASP A 443 9.20 8.99 12.33
C ASP A 443 8.75 9.87 11.15
N ASN A 444 9.49 10.95 10.88
CA ASN A 444 9.41 11.75 9.65
C ASN A 444 8.01 12.31 9.36
N VAL A 445 7.28 12.68 10.42
CA VAL A 445 5.91 13.21 10.38
C VAL A 445 5.89 14.61 9.77
N LYS A 446 5.01 14.84 8.79
CA LYS A 446 4.85 16.11 8.08
C LYS A 446 3.37 16.41 7.96
N VAL A 447 2.97 17.65 8.26
CA VAL A 447 1.66 18.18 7.87
C VAL A 447 1.90 19.31 6.89
N TYR A 448 1.31 19.21 5.72
CA TYR A 448 1.50 20.20 4.65
C TYR A 448 0.21 20.47 3.88
N ARG A 449 0.08 21.70 3.42
CA ARG A 449 -0.91 22.08 2.42
C ARG A 449 -0.30 21.99 1.02
N VAL A 450 -1.17 21.76 0.04
CA VAL A 450 -0.87 21.83 -1.39
C VAL A 450 -1.83 22.83 -2.03
N ASP A 451 -1.30 23.81 -2.76
CA ASP A 451 -2.14 24.72 -3.58
C ASP A 451 -2.69 23.95 -4.78
N SER A 452 -4.01 23.70 -4.81
CA SER A 452 -4.74 23.26 -6.00
C SER A 452 -5.73 24.35 -6.43
N ASN A 453 -5.89 24.51 -7.74
CA ASN A 453 -6.73 25.55 -8.33
C ASN A 453 -8.13 25.05 -8.74
N GLY A 454 -8.65 23.97 -8.14
CA GLY A 454 -9.96 23.39 -8.49
C GLY A 454 -10.24 22.02 -7.82
N PRO A 455 -11.27 21.27 -8.29
CA PRO A 455 -11.74 20.03 -7.65
C PRO A 455 -10.66 18.97 -7.39
N GLN A 456 -10.86 18.17 -6.33
CA GLN A 456 -9.93 17.19 -5.81
C GLN A 456 -10.43 15.76 -6.02
N TRP A 457 -9.56 14.90 -6.52
CA TRP A 457 -9.87 13.51 -6.86
C TRP A 457 -9.46 12.59 -5.71
N SER A 458 -10.39 11.77 -5.23
CA SER A 458 -10.07 10.66 -4.32
C SER A 458 -9.97 9.37 -5.12
N ILE A 459 -8.82 8.69 -5.04
CA ILE A 459 -8.57 7.47 -5.81
C ILE A 459 -8.75 6.17 -5.02
N ARG A 460 -8.91 6.25 -3.68
CA ARG A 460 -9.02 5.05 -2.84
C ARG A 460 -10.32 4.26 -3.07
N ASP A 461 -11.29 4.83 -3.78
CA ASP A 461 -12.64 4.29 -4.03
C ASP A 461 -12.93 3.93 -5.52
N ILE A 462 -11.91 3.91 -6.39
CA ILE A 462 -12.12 4.00 -7.85
C ILE A 462 -12.29 2.64 -8.54
N ASP A 463 -13.25 2.63 -9.47
CA ASP A 463 -13.39 1.60 -10.48
C ASP A 463 -13.21 2.19 -11.89
N GLN A 464 -12.30 1.63 -12.68
CA GLN A 464 -12.06 2.05 -14.07
C GLN A 464 -12.79 1.15 -15.07
N PHE A 465 -12.94 1.66 -16.30
CA PHE A 465 -13.23 0.81 -17.44
C PHE A 465 -12.17 -0.30 -17.53
N GLN A 466 -12.61 -1.53 -17.79
CA GLN A 466 -11.77 -2.67 -18.08
C GLN A 466 -12.38 -3.44 -19.24
N ASP A 467 -11.60 -4.33 -19.85
CA ASP A 467 -12.05 -5.13 -20.99
C ASP A 467 -12.84 -6.38 -20.56
N ALA A 468 -13.81 -6.76 -21.38
CA ALA A 468 -14.52 -8.03 -21.28
C ALA A 468 -14.37 -8.82 -22.59
N PHE A 469 -13.57 -9.89 -22.55
CA PHE A 469 -13.29 -10.80 -23.66
C PHE A 469 -14.55 -11.13 -24.49
N GLU A 470 -14.41 -11.07 -25.82
CA GLU A 470 -15.52 -11.13 -26.80
C GLU A 470 -16.54 -12.26 -26.54
N GLU A 471 -17.84 -11.96 -26.56
CA GLU A 471 -18.90 -12.96 -26.33
C GLU A 471 -19.22 -13.77 -27.59
N ILE A 472 -18.55 -14.91 -27.75
CA ILE A 472 -18.54 -15.76 -28.97
C ILE A 472 -19.94 -16.25 -29.44
N VAL A 473 -20.98 -16.23 -28.59
CA VAL A 473 -22.28 -16.88 -28.89
C VAL A 473 -23.49 -16.00 -28.56
N GLY A 474 -23.99 -15.25 -29.55
CA GLY A 474 -25.29 -14.58 -29.44
C GLY A 474 -25.56 -13.52 -30.52
N PRO A 475 -26.74 -12.88 -30.51
CA PRO A 475 -27.00 -11.64 -31.25
C PRO A 475 -26.21 -10.49 -30.61
N GLY A 476 -24.90 -10.47 -30.88
CA GLY A 476 -23.91 -9.63 -30.19
C GLY A 476 -22.47 -10.12 -30.38
N ALA A 477 -22.26 -11.37 -30.80
CA ALA A 477 -20.94 -11.93 -31.10
C ALA A 477 -20.16 -11.08 -32.13
N GLY A 478 -18.83 -10.99 -31.96
CA GLY A 478 -17.97 -9.99 -32.58
C GLY A 478 -17.75 -8.73 -31.72
N ARG A 479 -18.28 -8.66 -30.49
CA ARG A 479 -18.25 -7.47 -29.64
C ARG A 479 -17.81 -7.74 -28.22
N ALA A 480 -17.17 -6.73 -27.64
CA ALA A 480 -16.89 -6.63 -26.21
C ALA A 480 -17.86 -5.67 -25.54
N ARG A 481 -17.91 -5.73 -24.21
CA ARG A 481 -18.76 -4.87 -23.41
C ARG A 481 -17.95 -3.79 -22.69
N ALA A 482 -18.59 -2.66 -22.49
CA ALA A 482 -18.19 -1.58 -21.60
C ALA A 482 -19.48 -1.03 -20.96
N ASP A 483 -20.31 -1.95 -20.43
CA ASP A 483 -21.64 -1.74 -19.88
C ASP A 483 -21.72 -1.91 -18.38
N MET A 484 -22.59 -1.13 -17.76
CA MET A 484 -23.11 -1.44 -16.43
C MET A 484 -23.99 -2.69 -16.55
N ALA A 485 -23.39 -3.86 -16.34
CA ALA A 485 -24.05 -5.15 -16.39
C ALA A 485 -25.19 -5.24 -15.36
N ASN A 486 -26.42 -4.88 -15.78
CA ASN A 486 -27.70 -4.90 -15.03
C ASN A 486 -27.88 -3.99 -13.78
N ASP A 487 -26.82 -3.47 -13.15
CA ASP A 487 -26.88 -3.22 -11.70
C ASP A 487 -27.22 -1.80 -11.20
N ILE A 488 -27.58 -0.85 -12.07
CA ILE A 488 -28.22 0.43 -11.65
C ILE A 488 -29.58 0.65 -12.33
N ALA A 489 -30.32 -0.42 -12.59
CA ALA A 489 -31.77 -0.35 -12.78
C ALA A 489 -32.45 -0.20 -11.39
N PRO A 490 -33.25 0.85 -11.12
CA PRO A 490 -33.89 1.04 -9.82
C PRO A 490 -34.83 -0.13 -9.47
N GLY A 491 -34.37 -1.01 -8.59
CA GLY A 491 -35.10 -2.21 -8.13
C GLY A 491 -34.49 -3.57 -8.51
N ASN A 492 -33.37 -3.64 -9.25
CA ASN A 492 -32.72 -4.93 -9.55
C ASN A 492 -31.82 -5.42 -8.38
N HIS A 493 -30.88 -4.59 -7.93
CA HIS A 493 -29.95 -4.92 -6.84
C HIS A 493 -29.94 -3.81 -5.78
N VAL A 494 -29.90 -4.21 -4.51
CA VAL A 494 -30.32 -3.35 -3.38
C VAL A 494 -29.20 -3.01 -2.39
N ASN A 495 -27.93 -3.35 -2.69
CA ASN A 495 -26.82 -3.21 -1.74
C ASN A 495 -25.38 -3.10 -2.33
N SER A 496 -25.18 -3.06 -3.65
CA SER A 496 -23.81 -3.04 -4.21
C SER A 496 -23.72 -2.42 -5.61
N ILE A 497 -22.70 -1.60 -5.84
CA ILE A 497 -22.17 -1.30 -7.17
C ILE A 497 -21.33 -2.52 -7.60
N ILE A 498 -21.55 -3.04 -8.80
CA ILE A 498 -20.70 -4.09 -9.41
C ILE A 498 -19.92 -3.45 -10.58
N PRO A 499 -18.57 -3.40 -10.51
CA PRO A 499 -17.75 -2.60 -11.43
C PRO A 499 -16.91 -3.39 -12.46
N GLY A 500 -16.13 -2.62 -13.22
CA GLY A 500 -15.08 -3.09 -14.13
C GLY A 500 -15.56 -3.34 -15.57
N ASP A 501 -16.65 -2.69 -15.97
CA ASP A 501 -17.12 -2.59 -17.36
C ASP A 501 -17.53 -1.12 -17.64
N SER A 502 -18.17 -0.43 -16.67
CA SER A 502 -18.25 1.05 -16.57
C SER A 502 -17.17 1.62 -15.62
N SER A 503 -17.03 2.96 -15.57
CA SER A 503 -16.15 3.64 -14.60
C SER A 503 -16.89 4.51 -13.56
N VAL A 504 -16.37 4.47 -12.33
CA VAL A 504 -16.73 5.30 -11.16
C VAL A 504 -15.51 6.12 -10.73
N VAL A 505 -15.71 7.41 -10.47
CA VAL A 505 -14.69 8.33 -9.95
C VAL A 505 -15.23 9.14 -8.76
N THR A 506 -14.43 9.29 -7.72
CA THR A 506 -14.76 10.14 -6.55
C THR A 506 -14.05 11.48 -6.70
N VAL A 507 -14.81 12.59 -6.70
CA VAL A 507 -14.26 13.94 -6.87
C VAL A 507 -15.13 14.98 -6.15
N TYR A 508 -14.47 15.83 -5.36
CA TYR A 508 -15.08 16.78 -4.43
C TYR A 508 -14.42 18.18 -4.53
N ASP A 509 -15.13 19.23 -4.13
CA ASP A 509 -14.58 20.59 -3.99
C ASP A 509 -15.11 21.18 -2.67
N LEU A 510 -14.26 21.21 -1.64
CA LEU A 510 -14.64 21.65 -0.29
C LEU A 510 -15.03 23.15 -0.21
N THR A 511 -14.70 23.95 -1.24
CA THR A 511 -14.93 25.40 -1.24
C THR A 511 -16.14 25.80 -2.08
N HIS A 512 -16.44 25.06 -3.15
CA HIS A 512 -17.48 25.41 -4.13
C HIS A 512 -18.55 24.34 -4.35
N GLY A 513 -18.35 23.14 -3.81
CA GLY A 513 -19.20 21.97 -4.01
C GLY A 513 -19.07 21.35 -5.41
N MET A 514 -19.39 20.06 -5.49
CA MET A 514 -19.58 19.34 -6.75
C MET A 514 -21.08 19.21 -7.07
N GLY A 515 -21.40 19.20 -8.37
CA GLY A 515 -22.75 19.44 -8.85
C GLY A 515 -23.57 18.19 -9.15
N LEU A 516 -24.86 18.25 -8.83
CA LEU A 516 -25.89 17.49 -9.54
C LEU A 516 -26.39 18.29 -10.75
N ASP A 517 -27.09 17.62 -11.68
CA ASP A 517 -27.65 18.18 -12.91
C ASP A 517 -28.61 19.38 -12.67
N ALA A 518 -28.82 20.34 -13.59
CA ALA A 518 -28.57 20.34 -15.04
C ALA A 518 -28.31 21.76 -15.61
N GLY A 519 -27.08 22.08 -16.00
CA GLY A 519 -26.77 23.38 -16.61
C GLY A 519 -25.40 23.49 -17.28
N ALA A 520 -25.37 24.06 -18.48
CA ALA A 520 -24.12 24.33 -19.21
C ALA A 520 -23.35 25.50 -18.54
N GLY A 521 -22.35 25.15 -17.73
CA GLY A 521 -21.51 26.10 -16.98
C GLY A 521 -21.65 26.03 -15.45
N GLY A 522 -22.47 25.12 -14.92
CA GLY A 522 -22.45 24.77 -13.49
C GLY A 522 -21.34 23.76 -13.15
N PRO A 523 -21.16 23.41 -11.86
CA PRO A 523 -20.23 22.37 -11.46
C PRO A 523 -20.60 21.00 -12.06
N ALA A 524 -19.61 20.27 -12.59
CA ALA A 524 -19.82 19.06 -13.35
C ALA A 524 -18.55 18.21 -13.48
N VAL A 525 -18.73 16.90 -13.66
CA VAL A 525 -17.67 15.94 -13.99
C VAL A 525 -17.86 15.44 -15.43
N TYR A 526 -16.75 15.24 -16.13
CA TYR A 526 -16.69 14.84 -17.53
C TYR A 526 -15.67 13.72 -17.75
N CYS A 527 -15.92 12.85 -18.72
CA CYS A 527 -14.96 11.91 -19.28
C CYS A 527 -14.70 12.28 -20.73
N TYR A 528 -13.42 12.31 -21.13
CA TYR A 528 -12.98 12.48 -22.51
C TYR A 528 -12.58 11.13 -23.05
N VAL A 529 -13.25 10.68 -24.11
CA VAL A 529 -13.03 9.36 -24.71
C VAL A 529 -12.59 9.51 -26.17
N SER A 530 -11.51 8.81 -26.54
CA SER A 530 -11.08 8.63 -27.93
C SER A 530 -10.81 7.15 -28.18
N VAL A 531 -11.55 6.55 -29.11
CA VAL A 531 -11.49 5.12 -29.40
C VAL A 531 -10.87 4.90 -30.77
N PHE A 532 -9.76 4.16 -30.85
CA PHE A 532 -9.05 3.87 -32.09
C PHE A 532 -9.21 2.39 -32.48
N PRO A 533 -9.98 2.08 -33.54
CA PRO A 533 -9.97 0.75 -34.12
C PRO A 533 -8.63 0.53 -34.84
N GLN A 534 -8.08 -0.68 -34.75
CA GLN A 534 -6.79 -1.03 -35.35
C GLN A 534 -6.68 -0.56 -36.82
N GLY A 535 -5.82 0.45 -37.06
CA GLY A 535 -5.54 1.00 -38.39
C GLY A 535 -6.63 1.89 -39.00
N GLN A 536 -7.66 2.30 -38.25
CA GLN A 536 -8.76 3.15 -38.75
C GLN A 536 -8.76 4.56 -38.13
N SER A 537 -9.74 5.38 -38.51
CA SER A 537 -10.01 6.66 -37.85
C SER A 537 -10.81 6.45 -36.55
N ALA A 538 -10.61 7.33 -35.57
CA ALA A 538 -11.21 7.16 -34.25
C ALA A 538 -12.76 7.18 -34.26
N LYS A 539 -13.38 6.25 -33.51
CA LYS A 539 -14.82 6.24 -33.21
C LYS A 539 -15.10 7.36 -32.19
N VAL A 540 -15.82 8.41 -32.59
CA VAL A 540 -16.08 9.62 -31.77
C VAL A 540 -17.51 10.16 -31.95
N GLY A 541 -17.99 10.90 -30.95
CA GLY A 541 -19.27 11.62 -30.98
C GLY A 541 -20.43 10.88 -30.30
N ALA A 542 -21.66 11.34 -30.58
CA ALA A 542 -22.88 10.99 -29.84
C ALA A 542 -23.31 9.51 -29.83
N GLY A 543 -22.59 8.62 -30.54
CA GLY A 543 -22.82 7.18 -30.49
C GLY A 543 -22.18 6.48 -29.29
N LEU A 544 -21.14 7.05 -28.67
CA LEU A 544 -20.31 6.37 -27.66
C LEU A 544 -21.01 6.03 -26.34
N THR A 545 -22.24 6.49 -26.13
CA THR A 545 -23.04 6.31 -24.90
C THR A 545 -24.44 5.80 -25.26
N GLN A 546 -24.91 4.68 -24.68
CA GLN A 546 -26.27 4.19 -24.98
C GLN A 546 -27.37 5.14 -24.47
N ASN A 547 -27.24 5.62 -23.23
CA ASN A 547 -28.22 6.53 -22.63
C ASN A 547 -27.77 7.99 -22.70
N SER A 548 -27.96 8.61 -23.87
CA SER A 548 -27.67 10.03 -24.12
C SER A 548 -28.50 11.04 -23.28
N THR A 549 -29.44 10.57 -22.45
CA THR A 549 -30.15 11.41 -21.46
C THR A 549 -29.43 11.42 -20.11
N ARG A 550 -28.82 10.29 -19.71
CA ARG A 550 -28.08 10.15 -18.44
C ARG A 550 -26.61 10.55 -18.59
N TRP A 551 -25.98 10.14 -19.68
CA TRP A 551 -24.58 10.44 -19.99
C TRP A 551 -24.50 11.21 -21.33
N PRO A 552 -24.94 12.47 -21.37
CA PRO A 552 -24.97 13.24 -22.60
C PRO A 552 -23.55 13.52 -23.10
N VAL A 553 -23.32 13.28 -24.40
CA VAL A 553 -22.18 13.86 -25.11
C VAL A 553 -22.41 15.37 -25.24
N VAL A 554 -21.71 16.13 -24.40
CA VAL A 554 -21.85 17.59 -24.29
C VAL A 554 -20.95 18.36 -25.26
N GLY A 555 -20.02 17.70 -25.92
CA GLY A 555 -19.22 18.30 -26.99
C GLY A 555 -18.10 17.38 -27.50
N SER A 556 -17.22 17.96 -28.30
CA SER A 556 -15.95 17.35 -28.70
C SER A 556 -14.80 18.33 -28.49
N TRP A 557 -13.60 17.78 -28.33
CA TRP A 557 -12.35 18.51 -28.16
C TRP A 557 -11.30 17.95 -29.13
N THR A 558 -10.18 18.64 -29.29
CA THR A 558 -9.06 18.18 -30.09
C THR A 558 -7.77 18.59 -29.42
N ASP A 559 -6.87 17.64 -29.19
CA ASP A 559 -5.62 17.88 -28.46
C ASP A 559 -4.55 18.55 -29.32
N GLY A 560 -3.44 18.96 -28.68
CA GLY A 560 -2.26 19.52 -29.36
C GLY A 560 -1.54 18.60 -30.36
N LYS A 561 -1.92 17.32 -30.46
CA LYS A 561 -1.42 16.36 -31.48
C LYS A 561 -2.39 16.27 -32.68
N GLY A 562 -3.64 16.72 -32.53
CA GLY A 562 -4.71 16.63 -33.52
C GLY A 562 -5.70 15.48 -33.30
N THR A 563 -5.65 14.78 -32.16
CA THR A 563 -6.58 13.69 -31.82
C THR A 563 -7.97 14.24 -31.52
N PRO A 564 -9.05 13.72 -32.10
CA PRO A 564 -10.41 14.07 -31.71
C PRO A 564 -10.83 13.33 -30.44
N TRP A 565 -11.35 14.06 -29.45
CA TRP A 565 -11.85 13.52 -28.19
C TRP A 565 -13.34 13.83 -28.01
N THR A 566 -14.12 12.87 -27.51
CA THR A 566 -15.55 13.04 -27.21
C THR A 566 -15.73 13.39 -25.74
N CYS A 567 -16.42 14.49 -25.43
CA CYS A 567 -16.67 14.91 -24.05
C CYS A 567 -18.06 14.40 -23.60
N VAL A 568 -18.06 13.39 -22.73
CA VAL A 568 -19.23 12.84 -22.05
C VAL A 568 -19.36 13.50 -20.68
N ARG A 569 -20.57 13.86 -20.25
CA ARG A 569 -20.84 14.27 -18.86
C ARG A 569 -21.21 13.06 -18.01
N LEU A 570 -20.69 12.98 -16.79
CA LEU A 570 -21.04 11.95 -15.81
C LEU A 570 -22.34 12.32 -15.08
N ASP A 571 -23.09 11.30 -14.67
CA ASP A 571 -24.15 11.39 -13.64
C ASP A 571 -23.55 10.93 -12.30
N SER A 572 -24.23 11.22 -11.19
CA SER A 572 -23.84 10.65 -9.90
C SER A 572 -24.11 9.15 -9.85
N CYS A 573 -23.23 8.43 -9.15
CA CYS A 573 -23.49 7.07 -8.71
C CYS A 573 -24.74 7.03 -7.82
N ARG A 574 -25.41 5.87 -7.77
CA ARG A 574 -26.58 5.68 -6.89
C ARG A 574 -26.39 4.46 -6.00
N VAL A 575 -26.74 4.63 -4.73
CA VAL A 575 -26.82 3.55 -3.74
C VAL A 575 -28.25 3.53 -3.23
N ASN A 576 -28.90 2.37 -3.29
CA ASN A 576 -30.29 2.14 -2.88
C ASN A 576 -31.36 3.01 -3.58
N GLY A 577 -30.95 3.74 -4.63
CA GLY A 577 -31.77 4.66 -5.44
C GLY A 577 -31.32 6.12 -5.33
N ASP A 578 -30.72 6.50 -4.21
CA ASP A 578 -30.30 7.87 -3.91
C ASP A 578 -28.88 8.17 -4.42
N PRO A 579 -28.53 9.43 -4.75
CA PRO A 579 -27.19 9.80 -5.18
C PRO A 579 -26.15 9.55 -4.10
N ALA A 580 -25.05 8.87 -4.44
CA ALA A 580 -23.89 8.76 -3.57
C ALA A 580 -23.11 10.08 -3.58
N PRO A 581 -22.77 10.67 -2.41
CA PRO A 581 -21.97 11.89 -2.33
C PRO A 581 -20.64 11.76 -3.07
N ASP A 582 -20.26 12.81 -3.80
CA ASP A 582 -18.99 12.99 -4.54
C ASP A 582 -18.58 11.88 -5.53
N ARG A 583 -19.41 10.83 -5.72
CA ARG A 583 -19.16 9.70 -6.61
C ARG A 583 -19.94 9.84 -7.92
N TYR A 584 -19.23 9.75 -9.03
CA TYR A 584 -19.74 9.99 -10.38
C TYR A 584 -19.42 8.82 -11.30
N CYS A 585 -20.32 8.47 -12.23
CA CYS A 585 -20.10 7.39 -13.20
C CYS A 585 -20.42 7.77 -14.65
N VAL A 586 -19.75 7.07 -15.57
CA VAL A 586 -19.99 7.08 -17.02
C VAL A 586 -20.01 5.65 -17.54
N ASP A 587 -20.92 5.41 -18.48
CA ASP A 587 -21.15 4.14 -19.15
C ASP A 587 -21.07 4.36 -20.67
N LEU A 588 -20.55 3.38 -21.42
CA LEU A 588 -20.26 3.56 -22.85
C LEU A 588 -21.29 2.84 -23.74
N ASN A 589 -20.85 2.17 -24.81
CA ASN A 589 -21.75 1.51 -25.76
C ASN A 589 -21.11 0.28 -26.43
N ASP A 590 -21.31 -0.89 -25.83
CA ASP A 590 -20.96 -2.24 -26.31
C ASP A 590 -21.27 -2.49 -27.78
N ASN A 591 -22.34 -1.88 -28.29
CA ASN A 591 -22.75 -2.05 -29.67
C ASN A 591 -21.80 -1.39 -30.69
N LEU A 592 -20.72 -0.74 -30.21
CA LEU A 592 -19.66 -0.14 -31.01
C LEU A 592 -18.27 -0.78 -30.84
N PHE A 593 -18.04 -1.59 -29.81
CA PHE A 593 -16.69 -2.05 -29.46
C PHE A 593 -16.44 -3.47 -29.97
N GLU A 594 -15.36 -3.61 -30.73
CA GLU A 594 -14.96 -4.80 -31.46
C GLU A 594 -13.51 -5.15 -31.09
N SER A 595 -13.14 -6.41 -31.24
CA SER A 595 -11.81 -6.91 -30.85
C SER A 595 -10.68 -6.12 -31.53
N GLY A 596 -9.77 -5.53 -30.74
CA GLY A 596 -8.71 -4.65 -31.24
C GLY A 596 -9.10 -3.17 -31.43
N ASP A 597 -10.21 -2.70 -30.85
CA ASP A 597 -10.35 -1.30 -30.47
C ASP A 597 -9.45 -0.97 -29.27
N THR A 598 -8.70 0.13 -29.32
CA THR A 598 -8.04 0.72 -28.16
C THR A 598 -8.83 1.95 -27.69
N ILE A 599 -9.23 1.98 -26.43
CA ILE A 599 -10.04 3.03 -25.83
C ILE A 599 -9.17 3.84 -24.86
N PHE A 600 -8.87 5.08 -25.25
CA PHE A 600 -8.20 6.04 -24.38
C PHE A 600 -9.23 6.92 -23.67
N PHE A 601 -9.02 7.15 -22.38
CA PHE A 601 -9.90 7.95 -21.54
C PHE A 601 -9.13 8.78 -20.50
N PHE A 602 -9.71 9.93 -20.13
CA PHE A 602 -9.29 10.72 -18.96
C PHE A 602 -10.46 11.57 -18.48
N TYR A 603 -10.39 12.12 -17.27
CA TYR A 603 -11.52 12.81 -16.63
C TYR A 603 -11.24 14.29 -16.42
N SER A 604 -12.29 15.10 -16.29
CA SER A 604 -12.18 16.44 -15.69
C SER A 604 -13.33 16.73 -14.75
N ALA A 605 -13.08 17.58 -13.77
CA ALA A 605 -14.07 18.09 -12.84
C ALA A 605 -13.94 19.60 -12.83
N LYS A 606 -15.09 20.27 -13.02
CA LYS A 606 -15.20 21.73 -13.08
C LYS A 606 -16.10 22.20 -11.95
N ASN A 607 -15.70 23.24 -11.23
CA ASN A 607 -16.48 23.78 -10.12
C ASN A 607 -17.38 24.96 -10.53
N ALA A 608 -18.17 25.46 -9.58
CA ALA A 608 -19.16 26.50 -9.81
C ALA A 608 -18.58 27.87 -10.25
N ILE A 609 -17.30 28.15 -9.99
CA ILE A 609 -16.61 29.37 -10.47
C ILE A 609 -15.81 29.14 -11.76
N GLY A 610 -15.90 27.94 -12.35
CA GLY A 610 -15.34 27.61 -13.65
C GLY A 610 -13.89 27.14 -13.65
N GLN A 611 -13.25 27.02 -12.48
CA GLN A 611 -11.99 26.31 -12.31
C GLN A 611 -12.16 24.82 -12.67
N GLU A 612 -11.08 24.19 -13.13
CA GLU A 612 -11.13 22.82 -13.65
C GLU A 612 -9.85 22.06 -13.30
N THR A 613 -9.98 20.78 -12.94
CA THR A 613 -8.85 19.84 -12.82
C THR A 613 -9.10 18.58 -13.66
N VAL A 614 -8.06 17.95 -14.17
CA VAL A 614 -8.15 16.77 -15.06
C VAL A 614 -7.32 15.58 -14.60
N ALA A 615 -7.95 14.44 -14.32
CA ALA A 615 -7.28 13.21 -13.85
C ALA A 615 -6.97 12.26 -15.00
N PHE A 616 -5.76 11.69 -15.04
CA PHE A 616 -5.25 10.90 -16.18
C PHE A 616 -4.26 9.78 -15.77
N GLY A 617 -3.92 8.92 -16.74
CA GLY A 617 -2.82 7.96 -16.67
C GLY A 617 -3.10 6.70 -15.85
N SER A 618 -2.03 5.95 -15.56
CA SER A 618 -2.11 4.74 -14.72
C SER A 618 -2.44 5.04 -13.26
N ASN A 619 -2.35 6.28 -12.80
CA ASN A 619 -2.67 6.70 -11.43
C ASN A 619 -3.45 8.03 -11.44
N LEU A 620 -4.78 7.94 -11.30
CA LEU A 620 -5.71 9.08 -11.43
C LEU A 620 -5.56 10.16 -10.35
N ALA A 621 -4.66 10.02 -9.36
CA ALA A 621 -4.33 11.09 -8.42
C ALA A 621 -3.41 12.17 -9.05
N LEU A 622 -2.95 11.98 -10.29
CA LEU A 622 -2.28 13.01 -11.07
C LEU A 622 -3.33 13.92 -11.74
N ALA A 623 -3.60 15.07 -11.09
CA ALA A 623 -4.71 15.98 -11.45
C ALA A 623 -4.24 17.29 -12.14
N SER A 624 -4.14 17.25 -13.47
CA SER A 624 -3.99 18.34 -14.46
C SER A 624 -4.74 19.65 -14.18
N ASP A 625 -4.25 20.80 -14.67
CA ASP A 625 -5.07 21.90 -15.19
C ASP A 625 -5.06 21.95 -16.74
N ASP A 626 -4.12 21.24 -17.40
CA ASP A 626 -3.99 21.14 -18.85
C ASP A 626 -4.47 19.78 -19.39
N ARG A 627 -5.55 19.81 -20.17
CA ARG A 627 -6.09 18.66 -20.91
C ARG A 627 -5.08 18.09 -21.92
N ASN A 628 -4.13 18.88 -22.42
CA ASN A 628 -3.09 18.38 -23.33
C ASN A 628 -2.05 17.53 -22.61
N GLN A 629 -1.82 17.75 -21.31
CA GLN A 629 -1.03 16.85 -20.47
C GLN A 629 -1.79 15.54 -20.24
N ALA A 630 -3.09 15.61 -19.93
CA ALA A 630 -3.93 14.42 -19.79
C ALA A 630 -4.01 13.58 -21.09
N ALA A 631 -4.17 14.21 -22.25
CA ALA A 631 -4.11 13.56 -23.57
C ALA A 631 -2.67 13.21 -24.03
N ALA A 632 -1.64 13.59 -23.26
CA ALA A 632 -0.28 13.10 -23.46
C ALA A 632 -0.07 11.72 -22.84
N ASP A 633 -0.79 11.43 -21.75
CA ASP A 633 -0.65 10.24 -20.89
C ASP A 633 -2.04 9.78 -20.37
N PRO A 634 -3.01 9.43 -21.25
CA PRO A 634 -4.36 9.05 -20.83
C PRO A 634 -4.39 7.64 -20.21
N SER A 635 -5.47 7.32 -19.50
CA SER A 635 -5.79 5.91 -19.22
C SER A 635 -6.10 5.18 -20.53
N GLU A 636 -5.73 3.91 -20.63
CA GLU A 636 -6.00 3.04 -21.78
C GLU A 636 -6.65 1.75 -21.30
N PHE A 637 -7.60 1.23 -22.08
CA PHE A 637 -7.82 -0.22 -22.16
C PHE A 637 -7.98 -0.63 -23.63
N THR A 638 -7.53 -1.83 -23.97
CA THR A 638 -7.58 -2.38 -25.33
C THR A 638 -8.44 -3.63 -25.32
N ILE A 639 -9.40 -3.72 -26.24
CA ILE A 639 -10.41 -4.78 -26.30
C ILE A 639 -9.78 -6.11 -26.76
N LEU A 640 -9.90 -7.16 -25.96
CA LEU A 640 -9.22 -8.44 -26.18
C LEU A 640 -10.12 -9.53 -26.80
N PRO A 641 -9.58 -10.38 -27.70
CA PRO A 641 -8.19 -10.41 -28.18
C PRO A 641 -7.88 -9.38 -29.30
N ALA A 642 -6.94 -8.47 -29.05
CA ALA A 642 -6.59 -7.41 -30.00
C ALA A 642 -5.67 -7.89 -31.14
N GLY A 643 -4.84 -8.89 -30.86
CA GLY A 643 -3.88 -9.46 -31.80
C GLY A 643 -4.12 -10.92 -32.20
N GLY A 644 -4.98 -11.66 -31.49
CA GLY A 644 -5.09 -13.13 -31.47
C GLY A 644 -4.66 -13.91 -32.73
N VAL A 645 -3.78 -14.92 -32.50
CA VAL A 645 -2.88 -15.73 -33.35
C VAL A 645 -2.83 -15.47 -34.86
N ALA A 646 -3.96 -15.30 -35.54
CA ALA A 646 -4.02 -14.96 -36.96
C ALA A 646 -3.44 -13.56 -37.29
N ASN A 647 -3.53 -12.59 -36.37
CA ASN A 647 -3.11 -11.20 -36.61
C ASN A 647 -1.75 -10.84 -35.96
N GLY A 648 -1.28 -11.62 -34.98
CA GLY A 648 0.05 -11.51 -34.39
C GLY A 648 0.12 -11.87 -32.90
N GLY A 649 -0.91 -11.51 -32.13
CA GLY A 649 -1.08 -11.75 -30.70
C GLY A 649 -1.05 -13.24 -30.35
N ASP A 650 -0.21 -13.62 -29.41
CA ASP A 650 0.04 -15.02 -29.04
C ASP A 650 0.30 -15.16 -27.52
N ILE A 651 0.56 -14.02 -26.88
CA ILE A 651 0.96 -13.83 -25.49
C ILE A 651 -0.02 -12.82 -24.88
N LEU A 652 -0.67 -13.19 -23.78
CA LEU A 652 -1.40 -12.27 -22.92
C LEU A 652 -0.45 -11.82 -21.79
N TYR A 653 -0.16 -10.52 -21.69
CA TYR A 653 0.53 -9.93 -20.55
C TYR A 653 -0.50 -9.36 -19.57
N VAL A 654 -0.51 -9.90 -18.35
CA VAL A 654 -1.36 -9.48 -17.24
C VAL A 654 -0.52 -8.65 -16.27
N ASP A 655 -0.83 -7.36 -16.18
CA ASP A 655 -0.17 -6.40 -15.29
C ASP A 655 -0.95 -6.36 -13.97
N GLY A 656 -0.46 -7.09 -12.96
CA GLY A 656 -1.00 -7.14 -11.61
C GLY A 656 -0.56 -5.98 -10.72
N MET A 657 0.34 -5.10 -11.18
CA MET A 657 0.97 -4.06 -10.36
C MET A 657 0.11 -2.82 -10.10
N ASP A 658 -1.19 -2.83 -10.40
CA ASP A 658 -2.11 -1.73 -10.04
C ASP A 658 -1.62 -0.35 -10.55
N GLY A 659 -1.00 -0.33 -11.73
CA GLY A 659 -0.41 0.87 -12.34
C GLY A 659 0.86 1.42 -11.68
N ARG A 660 1.45 0.74 -10.67
CA ARG A 660 2.64 1.13 -9.88
C ARG A 660 3.98 1.14 -10.63
N GLY A 661 3.96 1.22 -11.96
CA GLY A 661 5.15 1.49 -12.78
C GLY A 661 5.93 0.27 -13.27
N ALA A 662 5.35 -0.93 -13.31
CA ALA A 662 5.97 -2.10 -13.92
C ALA A 662 6.04 -2.03 -15.46
N GLN A 663 4.98 -1.50 -16.09
CA GLN A 663 4.81 -1.34 -17.54
C GLN A 663 6.08 -0.93 -18.32
N PRO A 664 6.84 0.14 -17.96
CA PRO A 664 7.97 0.59 -18.78
C PRO A 664 9.12 -0.42 -18.87
N TYR A 665 9.24 -1.31 -17.87
CA TYR A 665 10.25 -2.37 -17.86
C TYR A 665 9.87 -3.51 -18.83
N TRP A 666 8.60 -3.93 -18.80
CA TRP A 666 8.05 -4.93 -19.72
C TRP A 666 8.02 -4.45 -21.16
N GLU A 667 7.50 -3.25 -21.42
CA GLU A 667 7.50 -2.62 -22.76
C GLU A 667 8.92 -2.50 -23.33
N THR A 668 9.89 -2.11 -22.51
CA THR A 668 11.29 -2.01 -22.91
C THR A 668 11.88 -3.37 -23.33
N ALA A 669 11.48 -4.46 -22.65
CA ALA A 669 11.87 -5.82 -23.01
C ALA A 669 11.17 -6.30 -24.29
N PHE A 670 9.85 -6.13 -24.41
CA PHE A 670 9.06 -6.46 -25.60
C PHE A 670 9.57 -5.73 -26.86
N ALA A 671 9.95 -4.46 -26.72
CA ALA A 671 10.54 -3.66 -27.78
C ALA A 671 11.95 -4.15 -28.18
N ALA A 672 12.82 -4.46 -27.22
CA ALA A 672 14.19 -4.92 -27.50
C ALA A 672 14.24 -6.24 -28.30
N MET A 673 13.24 -7.11 -28.10
CA MET A 673 13.02 -8.36 -28.87
C MET A 673 12.19 -8.17 -30.16
N HIS A 674 11.60 -6.99 -30.38
CA HIS A 674 10.64 -6.69 -31.48
C HIS A 674 9.37 -7.56 -31.46
N ILE A 675 8.89 -7.97 -30.28
CA ILE A 675 7.70 -8.84 -30.13
C ILE A 675 6.42 -8.10 -29.74
N GLY A 676 6.42 -6.76 -29.63
CA GLY A 676 5.25 -5.98 -29.18
C GLY A 676 3.98 -6.06 -30.05
N ARG A 677 3.97 -6.83 -31.16
CA ARG A 677 2.76 -7.20 -31.93
C ARG A 677 2.21 -8.59 -31.57
N GLN A 678 2.87 -9.30 -30.67
CA GLN A 678 2.49 -10.61 -30.14
C GLN A 678 1.93 -10.52 -28.72
N ILE A 679 2.06 -9.35 -28.09
CA ILE A 679 1.60 -9.06 -26.73
C ILE A 679 0.27 -8.32 -26.83
N ASP A 680 -0.78 -8.94 -26.31
CA ASP A 680 -1.98 -8.23 -25.88
C ASP A 680 -1.85 -7.98 -24.36
N ARG A 681 -2.28 -6.82 -23.86
CA ARG A 681 -2.13 -6.41 -22.45
C ARG A 681 -3.47 -6.35 -21.73
N TYR A 682 -3.48 -6.78 -20.47
CA TYR A 682 -4.61 -6.69 -19.55
C TYR A 682 -4.15 -6.14 -18.19
N ASP A 683 -4.77 -5.07 -17.70
CA ASP A 683 -4.35 -4.38 -16.47
C ASP A 683 -5.30 -4.70 -15.30
N ILE A 684 -4.78 -5.30 -14.23
CA ILE A 684 -5.51 -5.47 -12.97
C ILE A 684 -5.30 -4.21 -12.12
N ARG A 685 -6.36 -3.78 -11.44
CA ARG A 685 -6.34 -2.66 -10.47
C ARG A 685 -7.11 -3.05 -9.23
N GLY A 686 -6.72 -2.58 -8.05
CA GLY A 686 -7.46 -2.89 -6.81
C GLY A 686 -8.82 -2.18 -6.75
N PRO A 687 -9.96 -2.88 -6.79
CA PRO A 687 -11.27 -2.25 -6.64
C PRO A 687 -11.67 -2.19 -5.15
N THR A 688 -12.40 -1.14 -4.74
CA THR A 688 -13.07 -1.12 -3.42
C THR A 688 -14.35 -1.94 -3.36
N SER A 689 -14.89 -2.37 -4.51
CA SER A 689 -16.01 -3.30 -4.52
C SER A 689 -15.57 -4.71 -4.13
N GLN A 690 -16.52 -5.53 -3.65
CA GLN A 690 -16.29 -6.96 -3.38
C GLN A 690 -16.26 -7.83 -4.65
N VAL A 691 -16.00 -7.25 -5.83
CA VAL A 691 -16.02 -7.91 -7.13
C VAL A 691 -14.71 -7.63 -7.86
N SER A 692 -14.06 -8.71 -8.30
CA SER A 692 -12.74 -8.66 -8.92
C SER A 692 -12.83 -8.32 -10.41
N ASN A 693 -11.89 -7.48 -10.86
CA ASN A 693 -11.65 -7.13 -12.26
C ASN A 693 -10.52 -7.98 -12.88
N ARG A 694 -10.14 -9.11 -12.28
CA ARG A 694 -9.14 -10.03 -12.85
C ARG A 694 -9.68 -10.82 -14.04
N PRO A 695 -8.82 -11.48 -14.85
CA PRO A 695 -9.25 -12.31 -15.97
C PRO A 695 -10.34 -13.34 -15.63
N ALA A 696 -10.35 -13.96 -14.44
CA ALA A 696 -11.43 -14.90 -14.05
C ALA A 696 -12.78 -14.25 -13.70
N GLY A 697 -12.87 -12.91 -13.67
CA GLY A 697 -14.14 -12.17 -13.65
C GLY A 697 -14.68 -11.85 -15.05
N ARG A 698 -13.81 -11.81 -16.08
CA ARG A 698 -14.16 -11.39 -17.45
C ARG A 698 -14.29 -12.56 -18.43
N VAL A 699 -13.54 -13.65 -18.24
CA VAL A 699 -13.64 -14.86 -19.07
C VAL A 699 -14.83 -15.72 -18.64
N LYS A 700 -15.87 -15.75 -19.47
CA LYS A 700 -17.08 -16.58 -19.31
C LYS A 700 -16.82 -18.05 -19.70
N ASP A 701 -16.05 -18.28 -20.75
CA ASP A 701 -15.71 -19.63 -21.26
C ASP A 701 -14.27 -19.69 -21.78
N ILE A 702 -13.59 -20.82 -21.61
CA ILE A 702 -12.18 -20.98 -21.95
C ILE A 702 -11.89 -20.87 -23.46
N SER A 703 -12.91 -21.03 -24.32
CA SER A 703 -12.85 -20.76 -25.75
C SER A 703 -12.59 -19.29 -26.11
N GLN A 704 -12.69 -18.35 -25.15
CA GLN A 704 -12.31 -16.94 -25.36
C GLN A 704 -10.78 -16.72 -25.28
N LEU A 705 -10.05 -17.54 -24.50
CA LEU A 705 -8.60 -17.43 -24.34
C LEU A 705 -7.81 -18.34 -25.29
N VAL A 706 -8.14 -19.64 -25.34
CA VAL A 706 -7.28 -20.68 -25.94
C VAL A 706 -7.08 -20.55 -27.47
N PRO A 707 -8.03 -20.05 -28.27
CA PRO A 707 -7.79 -19.74 -29.68
C PRO A 707 -6.90 -18.51 -29.91
N SER A 708 -6.80 -17.64 -28.91
CA SER A 708 -6.21 -16.31 -28.99
C SER A 708 -4.78 -16.26 -28.46
N TYR A 709 -4.48 -17.04 -27.43
CA TYR A 709 -3.21 -17.03 -26.71
C TYR A 709 -2.70 -18.44 -26.44
N ARG A 710 -1.38 -18.64 -26.60
CA ARG A 710 -0.67 -19.83 -26.12
C ARG A 710 0.05 -19.59 -24.79
N ILE A 711 0.28 -18.33 -24.44
CA ILE A 711 1.18 -17.92 -23.36
C ILE A 711 0.48 -16.86 -22.50
N ILE A 712 0.60 -17.00 -21.18
CA ILE A 712 0.27 -15.93 -20.22
C ILE A 712 1.56 -15.49 -19.53
N LEU A 713 1.84 -14.19 -19.50
CA LEU A 713 2.86 -13.57 -18.66
C LEU A 713 2.12 -12.80 -17.57
N TRP A 714 2.33 -13.12 -16.29
CA TRP A 714 1.63 -12.46 -15.17
C TRP A 714 2.67 -11.89 -14.20
N ASP A 715 2.69 -10.55 -14.07
CA ASP A 715 3.45 -9.86 -13.04
C ASP A 715 2.49 -9.51 -11.91
N CYS A 716 2.57 -10.22 -10.80
CA CYS A 716 1.74 -9.99 -9.63
C CYS A 716 2.19 -8.79 -8.78
N GLY A 717 3.40 -8.30 -9.00
CA GLY A 717 3.99 -7.25 -8.18
C GLY A 717 4.13 -7.61 -6.71
N ASP A 718 3.75 -6.65 -5.87
CA ASP A 718 3.72 -6.68 -4.41
C ASP A 718 2.29 -6.30 -3.97
N LEU A 719 1.42 -7.29 -3.93
CA LEU A 719 0.05 -7.19 -3.41
C LEU A 719 -0.24 -8.42 -2.52
N PRO A 720 -0.87 -8.24 -1.34
CA PRO A 720 -1.20 -9.36 -0.43
C PRO A 720 -2.10 -10.45 -1.03
N THR A 721 -2.75 -10.14 -2.15
CA THR A 721 -3.59 -11.03 -2.94
C THR A 721 -3.44 -10.65 -4.42
N THR A 722 -2.89 -11.54 -5.26
CA THR A 722 -2.85 -11.29 -6.73
C THR A 722 -3.43 -12.40 -7.61
N LEU A 723 -3.57 -13.62 -7.09
CA LEU A 723 -4.30 -14.72 -7.73
C LEU A 723 -5.41 -15.19 -6.79
N GLY A 724 -6.67 -15.01 -7.19
CA GLY A 724 -7.81 -15.44 -6.37
C GLY A 724 -8.08 -16.93 -6.50
N ASP A 725 -8.48 -17.57 -5.40
CA ASP A 725 -9.02 -18.95 -5.41
C ASP A 725 -10.57 -18.99 -5.36
N GLY A 726 -11.22 -17.83 -5.28
CA GLY A 726 -12.67 -17.66 -5.18
C GLY A 726 -13.25 -17.84 -3.76
N SER A 727 -12.41 -17.97 -2.73
CA SER A 727 -12.84 -18.21 -1.34
C SER A 727 -12.30 -17.17 -0.35
N GLY A 728 -12.49 -15.88 -0.65
CA GLY A 728 -12.02 -14.79 0.22
C GLY A 728 -12.89 -13.53 0.27
N PHE A 729 -12.40 -12.59 1.08
CA PHE A 729 -12.71 -11.16 1.07
C PHE A 729 -11.34 -10.44 1.06
N PRO A 730 -11.13 -9.38 0.25
CA PRO A 730 -12.14 -8.68 -0.57
C PRO A 730 -12.51 -9.37 -1.90
N GLU A 731 -11.84 -10.48 -2.28
CA GLU A 731 -11.82 -10.97 -3.67
C GLU A 731 -12.50 -12.33 -3.88
N LYS A 732 -13.30 -12.44 -4.96
CA LYS A 732 -14.21 -13.57 -5.19
C LYS A 732 -14.13 -14.23 -6.58
N THR A 733 -13.12 -13.91 -7.40
CA THR A 733 -12.82 -14.67 -8.64
C THR A 733 -11.81 -15.78 -8.36
N ASN A 734 -11.90 -16.88 -9.11
CA ASN A 734 -10.99 -18.02 -9.00
C ASN A 734 -10.07 -18.07 -10.24
N ASP A 735 -8.99 -17.30 -10.17
CA ASP A 735 -7.97 -17.17 -11.21
C ASP A 735 -7.17 -18.47 -11.37
N TYR A 736 -6.92 -19.19 -10.27
CA TYR A 736 -6.30 -20.52 -10.33
C TYR A 736 -7.11 -21.51 -11.18
N ARG A 737 -8.45 -21.48 -11.09
CA ARG A 737 -9.34 -22.31 -11.93
C ARG A 737 -9.25 -21.92 -13.40
N LEU A 738 -9.20 -20.62 -13.72
CA LEU A 738 -9.02 -20.15 -15.09
C LEU A 738 -7.67 -20.61 -15.66
N ILE A 739 -6.60 -20.47 -14.88
CA ILE A 739 -5.24 -20.91 -15.25
C ILE A 739 -5.20 -22.44 -15.42
N ASN A 740 -5.79 -23.22 -14.51
CA ASN A 740 -5.91 -24.67 -14.62
C ASN A 740 -6.64 -25.09 -15.92
N LEU A 741 -7.74 -24.41 -16.26
CA LEU A 741 -8.51 -24.65 -17.49
C LEU A 741 -7.72 -24.25 -18.75
N PHE A 742 -6.99 -23.13 -18.72
CA PHE A 742 -6.13 -22.69 -19.82
C PHE A 742 -5.03 -23.71 -20.11
N LEU A 743 -4.21 -24.04 -19.10
CA LEU A 743 -3.09 -24.97 -19.23
C LEU A 743 -3.54 -26.39 -19.64
N ALA A 744 -4.75 -26.82 -19.24
CA ALA A 744 -5.32 -28.10 -19.62
C ALA A 744 -5.78 -28.18 -21.10
N ASN A 745 -6.09 -27.04 -21.73
CA ASN A 745 -6.66 -26.98 -23.08
C ASN A 745 -5.68 -26.51 -24.17
N LEU A 746 -4.42 -26.24 -23.83
CA LEU A 746 -3.37 -25.88 -24.79
C LEU A 746 -3.19 -26.97 -25.86
N THR A 747 -3.53 -26.66 -27.12
CA THR A 747 -3.40 -27.58 -28.26
C THR A 747 -2.01 -27.56 -28.93
N PRO A 748 -1.35 -26.41 -29.15
CA PRO A 748 0.10 -26.35 -29.38
C PRO A 748 0.87 -26.36 -28.05
N ASN A 749 2.21 -26.38 -28.11
CA ASN A 749 3.03 -26.01 -26.96
C ASN A 749 2.70 -24.57 -26.52
N GLY A 750 2.55 -24.35 -25.21
CA GLY A 750 2.23 -23.06 -24.60
C GLY A 750 2.54 -23.08 -23.10
N GLY A 751 2.03 -22.11 -22.34
CA GLY A 751 2.28 -22.10 -20.90
C GLY A 751 2.03 -20.77 -20.20
N MET A 752 2.66 -20.63 -19.04
CA MET A 752 2.61 -19.43 -18.20
C MET A 752 3.99 -19.07 -17.63
N TYR A 753 4.29 -17.78 -17.54
CA TYR A 753 5.29 -17.22 -16.63
C TYR A 753 4.58 -16.40 -15.55
N LEU A 754 4.96 -16.62 -14.29
CA LEU A 754 4.41 -15.99 -13.10
C LEU A 754 5.54 -15.35 -12.28
N CYS A 755 5.39 -14.11 -11.85
CA CYS A 755 6.40 -13.40 -11.06
C CYS A 755 5.77 -12.39 -10.11
N GLY A 756 6.50 -11.98 -9.07
CA GLY A 756 6.05 -11.12 -7.98
C GLY A 756 6.97 -11.28 -6.77
N ASP A 757 6.88 -10.39 -5.79
CA ASP A 757 7.29 -10.73 -4.42
C ASP A 757 6.16 -11.55 -3.76
N ASP A 758 6.48 -12.36 -2.74
CA ASP A 758 5.55 -13.16 -1.92
C ASP A 758 4.61 -14.16 -2.67
N VAL A 759 4.64 -14.26 -4.01
CA VAL A 759 3.73 -15.14 -4.78
C VAL A 759 3.93 -16.64 -4.49
N PRO A 760 5.15 -17.22 -4.56
CA PRO A 760 5.38 -18.58 -4.07
C PRO A 760 5.06 -18.80 -2.59
N SER A 761 5.25 -17.79 -1.74
CA SER A 761 4.89 -17.79 -0.32
C SER A 761 3.37 -17.89 -0.11
N GLN A 762 2.59 -16.99 -0.71
CA GLN A 762 1.13 -17.02 -0.79
C GLN A 762 0.61 -18.36 -1.35
N LEU A 763 1.11 -18.80 -2.50
CA LEU A 763 0.76 -20.10 -3.11
C LEU A 763 1.20 -21.31 -2.26
N SER A 764 2.14 -21.12 -1.32
CA SER A 764 2.48 -22.15 -0.35
C SER A 764 1.56 -22.16 0.87
N GLY A 765 0.94 -21.03 1.23
CA GLY A 765 0.00 -20.87 2.34
C GLY A 765 -1.46 -21.19 2.00
N TYR A 766 -1.92 -20.91 0.77
CA TYR A 766 -3.32 -21.12 0.38
C TYR A 766 -3.75 -22.59 0.35
N SER A 767 -4.94 -22.86 0.90
CA SER A 767 -5.61 -24.17 0.88
C SER A 767 -6.76 -24.27 -0.14
N GLY A 768 -6.91 -23.30 -1.03
CA GLY A 768 -7.92 -23.31 -2.10
C GLY A 768 -7.76 -24.50 -3.05
N GLY A 769 -8.87 -25.16 -3.40
CA GLY A 769 -8.85 -26.41 -4.17
C GLY A 769 -8.17 -26.29 -5.55
N ASP A 770 -8.41 -25.19 -6.26
CA ASP A 770 -7.77 -24.89 -7.54
C ASP A 770 -6.31 -24.45 -7.39
N ALA A 771 -5.96 -23.71 -6.33
CA ALA A 771 -4.58 -23.31 -6.03
C ALA A 771 -3.70 -24.54 -5.71
N MET A 772 -4.21 -25.45 -4.88
CA MET A 772 -3.58 -26.75 -4.62
C MET A 772 -3.49 -27.63 -5.88
N THR A 773 -4.49 -27.56 -6.76
CA THR A 773 -4.47 -28.27 -8.05
C THR A 773 -3.42 -27.68 -9.00
N PHE A 774 -3.28 -26.36 -9.07
CA PHE A 774 -2.27 -25.67 -9.86
C PHE A 774 -0.85 -26.02 -9.37
N ARG A 775 -0.58 -25.83 -8.08
CA ARG A 775 0.70 -26.18 -7.45
C ARG A 775 0.99 -27.69 -7.57
N GLY A 776 0.04 -28.55 -7.24
CA GLY A 776 0.23 -30.01 -7.27
C GLY A 776 0.44 -30.60 -8.67
N THR A 777 -0.17 -29.98 -9.69
CA THR A 777 -0.13 -30.48 -11.08
C THR A 777 0.95 -29.77 -11.90
N TYR A 778 0.85 -28.45 -12.00
CA TYR A 778 1.58 -27.65 -12.99
C TYR A 778 2.90 -27.10 -12.48
N LEU A 779 3.07 -26.86 -11.17
CA LEU A 779 4.36 -26.42 -10.61
C LEU A 779 4.54 -26.88 -9.15
N PRO A 780 4.87 -28.16 -8.89
CA PRO A 780 5.08 -28.65 -7.53
C PRO A 780 6.41 -28.15 -6.93
N PHE A 781 6.33 -27.47 -5.78
CA PHE A 781 7.45 -26.95 -5.00
C PHE A 781 7.13 -26.92 -3.49
N ASN A 782 8.19 -26.94 -2.67
CA ASN A 782 8.16 -26.52 -1.27
C ASN A 782 8.71 -25.10 -1.15
N LEU A 783 8.05 -24.25 -0.38
CA LEU A 783 8.65 -23.01 0.11
C LEU A 783 9.85 -23.34 1.01
N THR A 784 10.97 -22.64 0.83
CA THR A 784 12.16 -22.73 1.71
C THR A 784 12.19 -21.56 2.68
N THR A 785 11.88 -20.37 2.18
CA THR A 785 11.62 -19.14 2.93
C THR A 785 10.89 -18.19 1.99
N GLY A 786 9.91 -17.43 2.50
CA GLY A 786 9.30 -16.33 1.75
C GLY A 786 10.26 -15.16 1.61
N ASN A 787 11.21 -15.01 2.55
CA ASN A 787 11.97 -13.77 2.73
C ASN A 787 13.48 -14.04 2.65
N HIS A 788 14.09 -14.01 1.46
CA HIS A 788 15.54 -14.25 1.33
C HIS A 788 16.41 -13.00 1.39
N TRP A 789 17.02 -12.82 2.56
CA TRP A 789 18.03 -11.80 2.81
C TRP A 789 19.44 -12.34 2.50
N PRO A 790 20.30 -11.62 1.74
CA PRO A 790 21.70 -11.96 1.60
C PRO A 790 22.40 -11.85 2.97
N SER A 791 23.16 -12.86 3.37
CA SER A 791 23.62 -13.05 4.77
C SER A 791 24.77 -12.14 5.22
N TYR A 792 24.89 -10.94 4.65
CA TYR A 792 25.85 -9.90 5.01
C TYR A 792 25.10 -8.56 5.13
N GLY A 793 24.96 -8.05 6.35
CA GLY A 793 24.00 -6.99 6.67
C GLY A 793 24.30 -5.60 6.08
N ILE A 794 23.21 -4.86 5.84
CA ILE A 794 23.12 -3.40 5.60
C ILE A 794 24.16 -2.80 4.64
N SER A 795 24.37 -3.45 3.50
CA SER A 795 24.92 -2.79 2.32
C SER A 795 24.03 -3.14 1.12
N PRO A 796 23.75 -2.20 0.20
CA PRO A 796 23.05 -2.48 -1.05
C PRO A 796 23.97 -3.31 -1.97
N VAL A 797 24.04 -4.60 -1.69
CA VAL A 797 24.72 -5.63 -2.49
C VAL A 797 23.62 -6.52 -3.04
N GLY A 798 23.21 -6.23 -4.27
CA GLY A 798 22.16 -6.99 -4.94
C GLY A 798 22.50 -8.48 -4.97
N SER A 799 21.48 -9.32 -4.81
CA SER A 799 21.65 -10.77 -4.94
C SER A 799 22.03 -11.07 -6.38
N ALA A 800 23.30 -11.43 -6.61
CA ALA A 800 23.75 -11.97 -7.89
C ALA A 800 23.00 -13.29 -8.13
N VAL A 801 22.07 -13.27 -9.08
CA VAL A 801 21.30 -14.44 -9.50
C VAL A 801 22.15 -15.14 -10.57
N ALA A 802 22.52 -16.38 -10.30
CA ALA A 802 23.55 -17.09 -11.06
C ALA A 802 23.06 -18.49 -11.42
N GLY A 803 22.85 -18.74 -12.71
CA GLY A 803 22.39 -20.04 -13.20
C GLY A 803 22.44 -20.09 -14.72
N ALA A 804 23.22 -21.02 -15.26
CA ALA A 804 23.23 -21.29 -16.68
C ALA A 804 21.94 -22.04 -17.06
N TRP A 805 21.00 -21.30 -17.67
CA TRP A 805 19.69 -21.76 -18.13
C TRP A 805 19.76 -23.11 -18.85
N GLY A 806 18.85 -24.03 -18.51
CA GLY A 806 18.97 -25.49 -18.62
C GLY A 806 19.03 -26.12 -20.02
N GLY A 807 19.96 -25.66 -20.87
CA GLY A 807 20.17 -26.15 -22.24
C GLY A 807 19.88 -25.12 -23.35
N GLY A 808 19.81 -23.81 -23.03
CA GLY A 808 19.38 -22.76 -23.97
C GLY A 808 20.48 -21.87 -24.58
N GLY A 809 21.67 -21.81 -23.98
CA GLY A 809 22.80 -21.03 -24.51
C GLY A 809 22.59 -19.51 -24.46
N ALA A 810 22.26 -18.98 -23.27
CA ALA A 810 22.19 -17.56 -22.96
C ALA A 810 23.51 -16.82 -23.30
N SER A 811 23.40 -15.51 -23.58
CA SER A 811 24.54 -14.62 -23.85
C SER A 811 25.40 -14.42 -22.59
N ASP A 812 24.72 -14.18 -21.47
CA ASP A 812 25.26 -14.16 -20.11
C ASP A 812 24.33 -14.99 -19.19
N PRO A 813 24.87 -15.85 -18.30
CA PRO A 813 24.09 -16.67 -17.35
C PRO A 813 23.90 -16.02 -15.97
N THR A 814 24.15 -14.72 -15.85
CA THR A 814 24.14 -13.96 -14.59
C THR A 814 23.43 -12.62 -14.76
N PHE A 815 22.55 -12.28 -13.82
CA PHE A 815 22.00 -10.93 -13.68
C PHE A 815 21.83 -10.60 -12.19
N VAL A 816 21.81 -9.31 -11.85
CA VAL A 816 21.61 -8.86 -10.46
C VAL A 816 20.16 -8.45 -10.25
N ILE A 817 19.52 -9.00 -9.22
CA ILE A 817 18.27 -8.43 -8.70
C ILE A 817 18.58 -7.47 -7.54
N HIS A 818 17.90 -6.33 -7.52
CA HIS A 818 18.10 -5.33 -6.47
C HIS A 818 16.78 -4.64 -6.10
N GLY A 819 16.19 -5.10 -4.99
CA GLY A 819 15.16 -4.36 -4.26
C GLY A 819 15.74 -3.06 -3.72
N SER A 820 15.08 -1.93 -3.99
CA SER A 820 15.66 -0.59 -3.73
C SER A 820 15.88 -0.32 -2.24
N CYS A 821 15.16 -1.04 -1.38
CA CYS A 821 15.39 -1.11 0.06
C CYS A 821 15.42 -2.59 0.49
N PRO A 822 16.39 -3.04 1.31
CA PRO A 822 16.41 -4.42 1.82
C PRO A 822 15.22 -4.83 2.71
N LEU A 823 14.35 -3.88 3.06
CA LEU A 823 13.18 -4.04 3.96
C LEU A 823 11.83 -3.98 3.23
N LEU A 824 11.83 -3.72 1.92
CA LEU A 824 10.62 -3.61 1.09
C LEU A 824 10.55 -4.71 0.02
N ASN A 825 11.49 -5.66 0.05
CA ASN A 825 11.73 -6.61 -1.03
C ASN A 825 12.32 -7.90 -0.48
N ASP A 826 11.52 -8.94 -0.43
CA ASP A 826 11.82 -10.17 0.25
C ASP A 826 11.68 -11.37 -0.70
N PHE A 827 12.78 -11.69 -1.37
CA PHE A 827 12.75 -12.63 -2.48
C PHE A 827 12.49 -14.07 -2.03
N ASP A 828 11.53 -14.69 -2.69
CA ASP A 828 11.03 -16.03 -2.41
C ASP A 828 12.03 -17.12 -2.83
N VAL A 829 12.16 -18.19 -2.03
CA VAL A 829 13.08 -19.32 -2.31
C VAL A 829 12.33 -20.63 -2.37
N MET A 830 12.32 -21.25 -3.54
CA MET A 830 11.52 -22.44 -3.82
C MET A 830 12.39 -23.69 -3.98
N ALA A 831 12.12 -24.74 -3.21
CA ALA A 831 12.71 -26.07 -3.40
C ALA A 831 11.83 -26.88 -4.37
N PRO A 832 12.32 -27.31 -5.54
CA PRO A 832 11.51 -28.00 -6.54
C PRO A 832 11.08 -29.40 -6.08
N GLN A 833 9.90 -29.85 -6.51
CA GLN A 833 9.39 -31.20 -6.27
C GLN A 833 8.94 -31.89 -7.56
N GLY A 834 8.81 -33.22 -7.50
CA GLY A 834 8.23 -34.01 -8.59
C GLY A 834 9.04 -33.91 -9.89
N THR A 835 8.46 -33.26 -10.89
CA THR A 835 9.07 -32.99 -12.21
C THR A 835 9.57 -31.55 -12.39
N THR A 836 9.35 -30.68 -11.39
CA THR A 836 9.87 -29.31 -11.38
C THR A 836 11.40 -29.30 -11.28
N VAL A 837 12.04 -28.32 -11.90
CA VAL A 837 13.48 -28.09 -11.86
C VAL A 837 13.81 -26.64 -11.49
N ASN A 838 14.98 -26.44 -10.87
CA ASN A 838 15.61 -25.12 -10.83
C ASN A 838 16.09 -24.78 -12.24
N GLU A 839 15.72 -23.62 -12.78
CA GLU A 839 16.40 -23.03 -13.93
C GLU A 839 17.47 -22.03 -13.47
N ILE A 840 17.18 -21.25 -12.43
CA ILE A 840 18.10 -20.24 -11.91
C ILE A 840 18.10 -20.25 -10.38
N THR A 841 19.29 -20.10 -9.78
CA THR A 841 19.54 -20.17 -8.33
C THR A 841 20.15 -18.86 -7.81
N TYR A 842 19.97 -18.59 -6.52
CA TYR A 842 20.65 -17.47 -5.86
C TYR A 842 22.15 -17.74 -5.66
N GLY A 843 22.95 -16.68 -5.55
CA GLY A 843 24.41 -16.74 -5.46
C GLY A 843 24.97 -17.60 -4.32
N ALA A 844 26.21 -18.09 -4.50
CA ALA A 844 26.85 -19.03 -3.58
C ALA A 844 27.12 -18.44 -2.18
N GLY A 845 26.65 -19.12 -1.13
CA GLY A 845 26.96 -18.79 0.27
C GLY A 845 25.77 -18.82 1.22
N THR A 846 24.54 -18.94 0.71
CA THR A 846 23.29 -19.01 1.51
C THR A 846 22.59 -20.35 1.34
N ALA A 847 21.57 -20.64 2.16
CA ALA A 847 20.70 -21.81 1.97
C ALA A 847 19.93 -21.79 0.63
N ALA A 848 19.86 -20.63 -0.03
CA ALA A 848 19.20 -20.45 -1.32
C ALA A 848 20.08 -20.85 -2.51
N SER A 849 21.39 -21.10 -2.34
CA SER A 849 22.28 -21.54 -3.43
C SER A 849 22.12 -23.02 -3.83
N ALA A 850 21.10 -23.70 -3.29
CA ALA A 850 20.67 -25.06 -3.67
C ALA A 850 19.22 -25.10 -4.19
N ASN A 851 18.49 -23.98 -4.07
CA ASN A 851 17.06 -23.85 -4.34
C ASN A 851 16.81 -22.77 -5.41
N GLY A 852 15.64 -22.81 -6.04
CA GLY A 852 15.31 -21.94 -7.17
C GLY A 852 14.97 -20.52 -6.74
N ALA A 853 15.62 -19.56 -7.42
CA ALA A 853 15.11 -18.21 -7.61
C ALA A 853 14.05 -18.21 -8.73
N LEU A 854 14.22 -19.09 -9.71
CA LEU A 854 13.28 -19.31 -10.81
C LEU A 854 13.14 -20.82 -11.08
N LEU A 855 11.91 -21.32 -10.98
CA LEU A 855 11.52 -22.73 -11.19
C LEU A 855 10.79 -22.92 -12.51
N ARG A 856 10.89 -24.14 -13.07
CA ARG A 856 10.11 -24.58 -14.25
C ARG A 856 9.60 -26.00 -14.10
N ASN A 857 8.39 -26.27 -14.59
CA ASN A 857 7.86 -27.62 -14.81
C ASN A 857 7.16 -27.73 -16.18
N ILE A 858 6.95 -28.95 -16.68
CA ILE A 858 6.27 -29.23 -17.96
C ILE A 858 5.25 -30.36 -17.78
N VAL A 859 4.02 -30.13 -18.21
CA VAL A 859 2.90 -31.08 -18.15
C VAL A 859 2.24 -31.16 -19.53
N GLY A 860 2.63 -32.16 -20.33
CA GLY A 860 2.15 -32.31 -21.70
C GLY A 860 2.54 -31.12 -22.58
N ASN A 861 1.54 -30.36 -23.05
CA ASN A 861 1.74 -29.14 -23.85
C ASN A 861 2.05 -27.90 -23.00
N ALA A 862 1.67 -27.89 -21.72
CA ALA A 862 1.87 -26.77 -20.81
C ALA A 862 3.29 -26.74 -20.25
N ARG A 863 3.92 -25.57 -20.26
CA ARG A 863 5.07 -25.23 -19.39
C ARG A 863 4.61 -24.21 -18.36
N VAL A 864 5.08 -24.31 -17.12
CA VAL A 864 4.93 -23.23 -16.15
C VAL A 864 6.30 -22.87 -15.62
N THR A 865 6.61 -21.58 -15.63
CA THR A 865 7.80 -20.98 -15.04
C THR A 865 7.36 -19.99 -13.97
N MET A 866 8.06 -19.93 -12.83
CA MET A 866 7.77 -18.96 -11.76
C MET A 866 9.07 -18.42 -11.16
N SER A 867 9.16 -17.10 -10.93
CA SER A 867 10.23 -16.48 -10.13
C SER A 867 9.74 -16.05 -8.77
N GLY A 868 10.61 -16.15 -7.76
CA GLY A 868 10.41 -15.62 -6.40
C GLY A 868 10.81 -14.16 -6.28
N PHE A 869 10.55 -13.37 -7.32
CA PHE A 869 10.83 -11.94 -7.40
C PHE A 869 10.04 -11.37 -8.59
N SER A 870 9.59 -10.11 -8.51
CA SER A 870 9.01 -9.40 -9.67
C SER A 870 10.08 -9.04 -10.70
N PHE A 871 9.67 -9.04 -11.98
CA PHE A 871 10.48 -8.69 -13.14
C PHE A 871 11.07 -7.27 -13.07
N ILE A 872 10.46 -6.36 -12.28
CA ILE A 872 10.98 -5.01 -12.10
C ILE A 872 12.34 -4.96 -11.38
N TYR A 873 12.68 -5.95 -10.54
CA TYR A 873 13.90 -5.93 -9.72
C TYR A 873 15.16 -6.39 -10.45
N VAL A 874 15.01 -7.09 -11.58
CA VAL A 874 16.11 -7.48 -12.49
C VAL A 874 16.77 -6.20 -13.02
N ARG A 875 17.99 -5.90 -12.57
CA ARG A 875 18.72 -4.71 -13.02
C ARG A 875 19.39 -4.95 -14.36
N ASP A 876 19.56 -3.83 -15.07
CA ASP A 876 20.40 -3.62 -16.24
C ASP A 876 21.74 -3.14 -15.66
N ASP A 877 22.62 -4.08 -15.29
CA ASP A 877 23.88 -3.75 -14.59
C ASP A 877 25.10 -3.65 -15.53
N ASP A 878 24.96 -4.19 -16.75
CA ASP A 878 26.06 -4.23 -17.71
C ASP A 878 26.17 -2.97 -18.59
N ASN A 879 27.40 -2.52 -18.84
CA ASN A 879 27.67 -1.37 -19.72
C ASN A 879 27.63 -1.75 -21.21
N ASP A 880 26.77 -2.71 -21.58
CA ASP A 880 26.59 -3.29 -22.92
C ASP A 880 25.36 -2.70 -23.69
N GLY A 881 24.24 -2.44 -22.99
CA GLY A 881 23.06 -1.72 -23.52
C GLY A 881 21.90 -2.59 -24.01
N VAL A 882 22.03 -3.91 -23.88
CA VAL A 882 20.91 -4.83 -23.59
C VAL A 882 20.37 -4.51 -22.19
N SER A 883 19.12 -4.88 -21.93
CA SER A 883 18.60 -4.93 -20.57
C SER A 883 18.41 -6.39 -20.22
N ASP A 884 18.94 -6.87 -19.09
CA ASP A 884 18.92 -8.29 -18.72
C ASP A 884 17.51 -8.87 -18.66
N ARG A 885 16.52 -8.03 -18.30
CA ARG A 885 15.08 -8.28 -18.47
C ARG A 885 14.72 -8.85 -19.85
N ALA A 886 15.29 -8.30 -20.92
CA ALA A 886 15.00 -8.70 -22.30
C ALA A 886 15.61 -10.06 -22.66
N ASP A 887 16.83 -10.38 -22.20
CA ASP A 887 17.46 -11.68 -22.47
C ASP A 887 16.84 -12.78 -21.57
N LEU A 888 16.53 -12.47 -20.29
CA LEU A 888 15.75 -13.34 -19.40
C LEU A 888 14.37 -13.67 -20.00
N LEU A 889 13.64 -12.66 -20.45
CA LEU A 889 12.31 -12.86 -21.05
C LEU A 889 12.38 -13.55 -22.41
N TYR A 890 13.43 -13.30 -23.21
CA TYR A 890 13.69 -14.06 -24.43
C TYR A 890 13.85 -15.55 -24.13
N ASP A 891 14.69 -15.91 -23.14
CA ASP A 891 14.90 -17.31 -22.77
C ASP A 891 13.59 -17.94 -22.25
N ILE A 892 12.86 -17.28 -21.36
CA ILE A 892 11.51 -17.72 -20.91
C ILE A 892 10.58 -17.97 -22.10
N LEU A 893 10.46 -17.03 -23.04
CA LEU A 893 9.60 -17.15 -24.21
C LEU A 893 10.06 -18.23 -25.21
N SER A 894 11.36 -18.58 -25.22
CA SER A 894 11.90 -19.65 -26.06
C SER A 894 11.37 -21.03 -25.63
N GLN A 895 11.05 -21.24 -24.34
CA GLN A 895 10.46 -22.49 -23.84
C GLN A 895 9.14 -22.83 -24.55
N PHE A 896 8.30 -21.82 -24.74
CA PHE A 896 6.99 -21.93 -25.38
C PHE A 896 7.09 -21.94 -26.92
N GLY A 897 8.29 -21.72 -27.47
CA GLY A 897 8.52 -21.58 -28.91
C GLY A 897 7.92 -20.31 -29.51
N ALA A 898 7.84 -19.21 -28.74
CA ALA A 898 7.48 -17.90 -29.27
C ALA A 898 8.67 -17.19 -29.94
N VAL A 899 9.89 -17.44 -29.47
CA VAL A 899 11.13 -16.90 -30.05
C VAL A 899 12.11 -18.00 -30.45
N GLY A 900 12.36 -18.13 -31.76
CA GLY A 900 13.21 -19.17 -32.35
C GLY A 900 12.54 -20.57 -32.43
N ALA A 901 12.86 -21.45 -33.38
CA ALA A 901 13.69 -21.31 -34.59
C ALA A 901 13.20 -22.33 -35.65
N PRO A 902 13.70 -22.26 -36.90
CA PRO A 902 14.84 -23.14 -37.21
C PRO A 902 15.95 -22.42 -37.99
N THR A 903 17.21 -22.61 -37.54
CA THR A 903 18.43 -22.01 -38.12
C THR A 903 18.35 -20.49 -38.35
N PRO A 904 18.87 -19.67 -37.42
CA PRO A 904 19.35 -18.35 -37.76
C PRO A 904 20.34 -18.43 -38.92
N ALA A 905 20.41 -17.38 -39.75
CA ALA A 905 21.64 -17.12 -40.49
C ALA A 905 22.75 -16.91 -39.44
N SER A 906 23.72 -17.83 -39.41
CA SER A 906 24.65 -18.03 -38.29
C SER A 906 25.31 -16.71 -37.81
N GLY A 907 24.85 -16.19 -36.68
CA GLY A 907 25.41 -14.98 -36.04
C GLY A 907 24.47 -13.77 -35.90
N ALA A 908 23.17 -13.85 -36.19
CA ALA A 908 22.22 -12.80 -35.80
C ALA A 908 22.02 -12.76 -34.27
N PRO A 909 21.95 -11.58 -33.63
CA PRO A 909 21.73 -11.43 -32.19
C PRO A 909 20.26 -11.70 -31.79
N ARG A 910 20.04 -12.05 -30.52
CA ARG A 910 18.70 -12.28 -29.94
C ARG A 910 17.90 -10.98 -29.76
N VAL A 911 18.57 -9.96 -29.24
CA VAL A 911 18.04 -8.63 -28.88
C VAL A 911 18.77 -7.52 -29.61
N THR A 912 18.16 -6.34 -29.65
CA THR A 912 18.74 -5.14 -30.28
C THR A 912 19.50 -4.30 -29.25
N ARG A 913 20.81 -4.10 -29.46
CA ARG A 913 21.70 -3.45 -28.49
C ARG A 913 22.51 -2.30 -29.10
N LEU A 914 23.03 -1.43 -28.24
CA LEU A 914 23.90 -0.31 -28.60
C LEU A 914 25.16 -0.34 -27.73
N ASP A 915 26.28 -0.79 -28.31
CA ASP A 915 27.52 -1.04 -27.57
C ASP A 915 28.17 0.27 -27.09
N ALA A 916 29.07 0.15 -26.10
CA ALA A 916 29.92 1.26 -25.67
C ALA A 916 30.86 1.70 -26.81
N ASN A 917 31.08 3.02 -26.95
CA ASN A 917 31.99 3.54 -27.98
C ASN A 917 33.46 3.26 -27.60
N VAL A 918 34.29 2.90 -28.57
CA VAL A 918 35.70 2.55 -28.34
C VAL A 918 36.62 3.36 -29.25
N PRO A 919 37.66 4.04 -28.71
CA PRO A 919 37.92 4.26 -27.27
C PRO A 919 36.91 5.23 -26.62
N ASN A 920 36.85 5.25 -25.28
CA ASN A 920 36.15 6.28 -24.51
C ASN A 920 36.94 6.59 -23.24
N PRO A 921 37.41 7.83 -23.00
CA PRO A 921 37.39 8.98 -23.91
C PRO A 921 38.17 8.76 -25.20
N PHE A 922 37.88 9.58 -26.23
CA PHE A 922 38.52 9.48 -27.56
C PHE A 922 39.09 10.81 -28.05
N ASN A 923 40.00 10.75 -29.03
CA ASN A 923 40.57 11.91 -29.70
C ASN A 923 41.14 11.54 -31.09
N PRO A 924 40.66 12.12 -32.21
CA PRO A 924 39.34 12.71 -32.42
C PRO A 924 38.31 11.66 -32.90
N GLN A 925 38.70 10.39 -33.02
CA GLN A 925 37.91 9.32 -33.63
C GLN A 925 37.52 8.23 -32.64
N THR A 926 36.26 7.77 -32.70
CA THR A 926 35.74 6.59 -32.00
C THR A 926 34.92 5.72 -32.95
N SER A 927 34.96 4.41 -32.72
CA SER A 927 33.94 3.49 -33.24
C SER A 927 32.76 3.42 -32.28
N ILE A 928 31.56 3.24 -32.81
CA ILE A 928 30.33 2.90 -32.11
C ILE A 928 29.83 1.61 -32.75
N ALA A 929 29.71 0.54 -31.98
CA ALA A 929 29.13 -0.72 -32.44
C ALA A 929 27.68 -0.85 -31.95
N PHE A 930 26.88 -1.64 -32.66
CA PHE A 930 25.50 -1.97 -32.30
C PHE A 930 25.10 -3.26 -33.01
N SER A 931 24.04 -3.93 -32.55
CA SER A 931 23.53 -5.11 -33.24
C SER A 931 22.00 -5.13 -33.28
N LEU A 932 21.46 -5.64 -34.38
CA LEU A 932 20.02 -5.64 -34.69
C LEU A 932 19.48 -7.07 -34.69
N ALA A 933 18.47 -7.34 -33.87
CA ALA A 933 17.78 -8.64 -33.85
C ALA A 933 17.00 -8.90 -35.15
N GLN A 934 16.41 -7.84 -35.71
CA GLN A 934 15.65 -7.89 -36.96
C GLN A 934 16.12 -6.82 -37.95
N ARG A 935 15.78 -7.01 -39.23
CA ARG A 935 16.03 -6.05 -40.31
C ARG A 935 15.15 -4.81 -40.13
N GLY A 936 15.73 -3.62 -40.09
CA GLY A 936 14.96 -2.39 -39.79
C GLY A 936 15.59 -1.10 -40.31
N ALA A 937 14.74 -0.08 -40.55
CA ALA A 937 15.18 1.30 -40.74
C ALA A 937 15.90 1.77 -39.46
N THR A 938 17.16 2.18 -39.61
CA THR A 938 18.08 2.35 -38.48
C THR A 938 18.82 3.68 -38.57
N THR A 939 18.56 4.55 -37.60
CA THR A 939 19.21 5.86 -37.46
C THR A 939 20.18 5.84 -36.28
N LEU A 940 21.42 6.30 -36.49
CA LEU A 940 22.40 6.54 -35.42
C LEU A 940 22.84 8.00 -35.48
N ALA A 941 22.56 8.76 -34.42
CA ALA A 941 22.78 10.21 -34.39
C ALA A 941 23.48 10.67 -33.10
N VAL A 942 24.29 11.73 -33.21
CA VAL A 942 25.06 12.34 -32.12
C VAL A 942 24.41 13.65 -31.68
N TYR A 943 24.35 13.88 -30.38
CA TYR A 943 23.73 15.03 -29.73
C TYR A 943 24.69 15.65 -28.70
N ASP A 944 24.56 16.94 -28.43
CA ASP A 944 25.26 17.60 -27.33
C ASP A 944 24.48 17.54 -26.00
N VAL A 945 25.06 18.09 -24.94
CA VAL A 945 24.44 18.13 -23.59
C VAL A 945 23.14 18.96 -23.51
N ALA A 946 22.81 19.73 -24.55
CA ALA A 946 21.54 20.45 -24.67
C ALA A 946 20.54 19.73 -25.59
N GLY A 947 20.78 18.45 -25.89
CA GLY A 947 19.92 17.63 -26.77
C GLY A 947 19.93 18.05 -28.24
N ARG A 948 20.85 18.92 -28.67
CA ARG A 948 20.89 19.42 -30.05
C ARG A 948 21.61 18.44 -30.95
N LEU A 949 21.03 18.12 -32.10
CA LEU A 949 21.62 17.24 -33.11
C LEU A 949 22.96 17.83 -33.59
N VAL A 950 24.05 17.13 -33.31
CA VAL A 950 25.41 17.45 -33.75
C VAL A 950 25.66 16.88 -35.14
N ARG A 951 25.30 15.61 -35.37
CA ARG A 951 25.51 14.90 -36.64
C ARG A 951 24.72 13.60 -36.71
N THR A 952 24.13 13.30 -37.86
CA THR A 952 23.64 11.94 -38.17
C THR A 952 24.79 11.12 -38.75
N LEU A 953 25.07 9.95 -38.15
CA LEU A 953 26.15 9.04 -38.57
C LEU A 953 25.66 7.94 -39.49
N LEU A 954 24.41 7.51 -39.31
CA LEU A 954 23.70 6.50 -40.08
C LEU A 954 22.22 6.86 -40.16
N ASP A 955 21.59 6.63 -41.31
CA ASP A 955 20.13 6.77 -41.48
C ASP A 955 19.66 5.95 -42.69
N GLU A 956 19.60 4.62 -42.52
CA GLU A 956 19.25 3.69 -43.62
C GLU A 956 18.72 2.34 -43.10
N THR A 957 18.11 1.54 -43.97
CA THR A 957 17.72 0.17 -43.64
C THR A 957 18.95 -0.71 -43.46
N ARG A 958 19.03 -1.39 -42.31
CA ARG A 958 20.09 -2.35 -41.99
C ARG A 958 19.51 -3.75 -41.81
N GLU A 959 20.29 -4.74 -42.23
CA GLU A 959 19.99 -6.16 -42.02
C GLU A 959 20.27 -6.56 -40.56
N ALA A 960 19.65 -7.66 -40.10
CA ALA A 960 19.94 -8.24 -38.79
C ALA A 960 21.41 -8.67 -38.69
N GLY A 961 22.00 -8.55 -37.49
CA GLY A 961 23.43 -8.78 -37.26
C GLY A 961 24.15 -7.61 -36.58
N ALA A 962 25.47 -7.71 -36.46
CA ALA A 962 26.33 -6.69 -35.87
C ALA A 962 26.81 -5.65 -36.90
N HIS A 963 26.87 -4.39 -36.47
CA HIS A 963 27.26 -3.23 -37.27
C HIS A 963 28.28 -2.37 -36.51
N THR A 964 29.02 -1.51 -37.21
CA THR A 964 29.93 -0.54 -36.59
C THR A 964 30.00 0.72 -37.44
N VAL A 965 29.89 1.87 -36.78
CA VAL A 965 29.90 3.20 -37.40
C VAL A 965 30.93 4.08 -36.68
N THR A 966 31.67 4.90 -37.44
CA THR A 966 32.74 5.77 -36.90
C THR A 966 32.25 7.20 -36.76
N TRP A 967 32.61 7.87 -35.64
CA TRP A 967 32.55 9.32 -35.52
C TRP A 967 33.95 9.92 -35.39
N ASP A 968 34.21 11.04 -36.08
CA ASP A 968 35.51 11.73 -36.15
C ASP A 968 35.51 13.10 -35.42
N GLY A 969 34.60 13.29 -34.45
CA GLY A 969 34.52 14.50 -33.64
C GLY A 969 34.07 15.74 -34.42
N ARG A 970 33.30 15.56 -35.51
CA ARG A 970 32.75 16.64 -36.33
C ARG A 970 31.22 16.70 -36.31
N ALA A 971 30.71 17.93 -36.34
CA ALA A 971 29.29 18.19 -36.61
C ALA A 971 28.92 17.92 -38.09
N GLN A 972 27.62 17.96 -38.39
CA GLN A 972 27.07 17.82 -39.75
C GLN A 972 27.69 18.80 -40.77
N SER A 973 28.14 19.97 -40.31
CA SER A 973 28.83 21.00 -41.12
C SER A 973 30.30 20.67 -41.45
N GLY A 974 30.84 19.54 -40.98
CA GLY A 974 32.25 19.18 -41.13
C GLY A 974 33.22 19.93 -40.20
N ALA A 975 32.73 20.87 -39.38
CA ALA A 975 33.51 21.53 -38.35
C ALA A 975 33.79 20.57 -37.17
N ARG A 976 35.01 20.63 -36.59
CA ARG A 976 35.33 19.91 -35.34
C ARG A 976 34.54 20.50 -34.18
N VAL A 977 34.00 19.65 -33.31
CA VAL A 977 33.23 20.09 -32.13
C VAL A 977 34.14 20.46 -30.95
N ALA A 978 33.56 20.78 -29.78
CA ALA A 978 34.32 21.08 -28.56
C ALA A 978 34.88 19.80 -27.91
N SER A 979 35.81 19.93 -26.97
CA SER A 979 36.04 18.85 -26.00
C SER A 979 34.86 18.82 -25.02
N GLY A 980 34.41 17.65 -24.59
CA GLY A 980 33.29 17.54 -23.67
C GLY A 980 32.50 16.24 -23.80
N VAL A 981 31.35 16.23 -23.14
CA VAL A 981 30.39 15.13 -23.17
C VAL A 981 29.48 15.26 -24.39
N TYR A 982 29.26 14.14 -25.07
CA TYR A 982 28.29 13.98 -26.16
C TYR A 982 27.47 12.71 -25.93
N PHE A 983 26.27 12.68 -26.50
CA PHE A 983 25.41 11.50 -26.48
C PHE A 983 25.26 10.95 -27.90
N TYR A 984 25.19 9.63 -28.05
CA TYR A 984 24.81 8.97 -29.29
C TYR A 984 23.56 8.13 -29.09
N LYS A 985 22.60 8.24 -30.01
CA LYS A 985 21.29 7.58 -29.94
C LYS A 985 21.07 6.72 -31.18
N LEU A 986 20.79 5.44 -30.96
CA LEU A 986 20.29 4.49 -31.94
C LEU A 986 18.76 4.50 -31.89
N VAL A 987 18.12 4.51 -33.06
CA VAL A 987 16.66 4.34 -33.22
C VAL A 987 16.42 3.32 -34.33
N THR A 988 15.69 2.25 -34.04
CA THR A 988 15.38 1.17 -35.00
C THR A 988 14.23 0.29 -34.52
N GLY A 989 13.23 0.02 -35.39
CA GLY A 989 12.11 -0.88 -35.09
C GLY A 989 11.33 -0.58 -33.79
N GLY A 990 11.25 0.69 -33.38
CA GLY A 990 10.63 1.10 -32.10
C GLY A 990 11.61 1.16 -30.92
N VAL A 991 12.73 0.44 -30.98
CA VAL A 991 13.82 0.53 -29.99
C VAL A 991 14.52 1.89 -30.10
N ALA A 992 14.70 2.56 -28.96
CA ALA A 992 15.52 3.74 -28.82
C ALA A 992 16.51 3.58 -27.65
N ARG A 993 17.82 3.55 -27.95
CA ARG A 993 18.90 3.45 -26.95
C ARG A 993 19.83 4.66 -27.08
N THR A 994 20.25 5.24 -25.95
CA THR A 994 21.11 6.44 -25.91
C THR A 994 22.28 6.21 -24.96
N ARG A 995 23.50 6.61 -25.36
CA ARG A 995 24.72 6.41 -24.58
C ARG A 995 25.66 7.61 -24.61
N LYS A 996 26.55 7.68 -23.61
CA LYS A 996 27.44 8.82 -23.34
C LYS A 996 28.87 8.55 -23.80
N MET A 997 29.47 9.52 -24.49
CA MET A 997 30.87 9.50 -24.93
C MET A 997 31.59 10.80 -24.57
N VAL A 998 32.90 10.73 -24.38
CA VAL A 998 33.74 11.88 -23.99
C VAL A 998 34.80 12.16 -25.05
N LEU A 999 34.75 13.33 -25.67
CA LEU A 999 35.76 13.81 -26.62
C LEU A 999 36.82 14.64 -25.90
N LEU A 1000 38.07 14.20 -25.96
CA LEU A 1000 39.25 14.97 -25.56
C LEU A 1000 39.95 15.55 -26.81
N LYS A 1001 40.79 16.57 -26.61
CA LYS A 1001 41.62 17.19 -27.67
C LYS A 1001 43.09 17.10 -27.31
#